data_AF-A0A3N7HBD5-F1
#
_entry.id   AF-A0A3N7HBD5-F1
#
_cell.length_a   1.000
_cell.length_b   1.000
_cell.length_c   1.000
_cell.angle_alpha   90.00
_cell.angle_beta   90.00
_cell.angle_gamma   90.00
#
_symmetry.space_group_name_H-M   'P 1'
#
loop_
_entity.id
_entity.type
_entity.pdbx_description
1 polymer ?
#
loop_
_entity_poly.entity_id
_entity_poly.type
_entity_poly.pdbx_seq_one_letter_code
_entity_poly.pdbx_strand_id
1 'polypeptide(L)'
;MFLCPLSLLTGGWKASGYGTIDSTSRKNTPSYSIVEANYIGMNYTENLLDMRNNITSYTHLGAESNNADAWHLHFPDDAARLLEGVAWEADFSPVVRLELARRLSKGLMGSHVPGTQAYYNFRHRIGGKTESIFASEKREDGGRLMLSNLGDYKADEVMVGFSALFDNQWHSIDEFTYLDDPEHGGSPNFGRSAQHWNRSPFTFQRSFMQNGNRVVFNGKYWMSDEDMPFLFHFYADSAQLLDVIVGEENNPIPLLASGDGRVPGIITFPDGTSFQSAKDGHMNVENPTYNYLILRKDDSWAAKGYASALLVMWEGKAESVYADSTNGYGNVHVRFNNNEREGADAKVWLYPFPILNQNDMRYVARNAEWFLRHGKLLTNTFPPQQMLNAIPVGLAAGAYMLSKYKDPTASTVLTHAMNSVDQLFEAELKGRKLTRVFFPIRASAWLVKTAELLGNRAMADKYAHMMRIWLERMLSAESGYDGNGWPGGWDHFNASKAVWLAYDATGDPDLKAVFDRAMSVYTIDEDGIYRYGHKMEAPGGFETYFGSMPFGVWGLAGDTEMQQALLGLAVPAEPGSKVTVADMWHAAGNGPWAQDDANPEYVGSSLKGLNIPRRRQYLIPVGAFPTYDERGTVAITGAAPIDNPFFMPGVMAIDTIENGYVTARHQLRTQTFLPDGNQEKRTLIQSSGTVQDGIRICRGNEPALTYCFDIKDAVGAGLDFEIEGDGFAVDVSPNGERWFRRLDTWTDTLKRQSVDISFLTGNTDELVKREVIVPGNDSSFLVDAGGSVVTADSRRVVNGGHGFVYKIDLQHTTNPYLEVFLGNACSLELSEDGKIWHEVSLSPKQESGDGSTWIHMVDVRHYLDGGKILFVKVQEGKEANTGEVASAFLKRLTLYAAMKSEKVFVRLSNVSTSESDAFGLKQVVLRTWK
;
A
#
# COMPACT_ATOMS: atom_id res chain seq x y z
N MET A 1 4.03 28.08 -11.38
CA MET A 1 4.98 28.26 -10.27
C MET A 1 4.43 29.39 -9.40
N PHE A 2 3.59 29.06 -8.41
CA PHE A 2 2.98 30.05 -7.51
C PHE A 2 3.26 29.63 -6.07
N LEU A 3 3.90 30.53 -5.33
CA LEU A 3 4.23 30.45 -3.90
C LEU A 3 2.99 30.85 -3.06
N CYS A 4 2.69 30.10 -1.99
CA CYS A 4 1.70 30.47 -0.97
C CYS A 4 2.33 30.32 0.44
N PRO A 5 1.97 31.14 1.45
CA PRO A 5 2.86 31.52 2.55
C PRO A 5 2.81 30.61 3.79
N LEU A 6 4.00 30.43 4.37
CA LEU A 6 4.43 29.50 5.43
C LEU A 6 3.88 29.71 6.87
N SER A 7 2.77 30.42 7.08
CA SER A 7 2.47 30.99 8.42
C SER A 7 1.67 30.12 9.42
N LEU A 8 1.40 28.83 9.14
CA LEU A 8 0.52 28.00 10.01
C LEU A 8 1.16 26.71 10.57
N LEU A 9 2.48 26.49 10.42
CA LEU A 9 3.14 25.23 10.85
C LEU A 9 4.21 25.40 11.97
N THR A 10 4.29 26.54 12.66
CA THR A 10 5.32 26.78 13.69
C THR A 10 4.95 26.25 15.09
N GLY A 11 4.12 25.20 15.19
CA GLY A 11 3.88 24.50 16.46
C GLY A 11 5.06 23.60 16.78
N GLY A 12 5.98 24.06 17.64
CA GLY A 12 7.16 23.30 18.05
C GLY A 12 6.79 21.94 18.66
N TRP A 13 7.43 20.90 18.14
CA TRP A 13 7.31 19.52 18.60
C TRP A 13 8.03 19.37 19.94
N LYS A 14 7.32 19.00 21.00
CA LYS A 14 7.92 18.47 22.23
C LYS A 14 7.50 17.02 22.37
N ALA A 15 8.45 16.18 22.73
CA ALA A 15 8.26 14.76 23.00
C ALA A 15 8.44 14.53 24.51
N SER A 16 7.36 14.62 25.29
CA SER A 16 7.27 14.19 26.67
C SER A 16 6.91 12.70 26.67
N GLY A 17 7.90 11.83 26.76
CA GLY A 17 7.64 10.38 26.79
C GLY A 17 8.89 9.53 26.97
N TYR A 18 10.01 9.95 26.38
CA TYR A 18 11.30 9.55 26.91
C TYR A 18 11.52 10.37 28.16
N GLY A 19 11.47 9.73 29.34
CA GLY A 19 11.64 10.39 30.63
C GLY A 19 12.73 11.43 30.50
N THR A 20 12.37 12.70 30.72
CA THR A 20 13.20 13.90 30.50
C THR A 20 14.67 13.54 30.49
N ILE A 21 15.23 13.26 29.30
CA ILE A 21 16.66 13.16 29.14
C ILE A 21 17.09 14.61 29.27
N ASP A 22 17.51 14.92 30.49
CA ASP A 22 17.85 16.24 30.95
C ASP A 22 18.65 16.98 29.86
N SER A 23 18.11 18.10 29.38
CA SER A 23 18.75 18.89 28.31
C SER A 23 20.18 19.32 28.67
N THR A 24 20.54 19.29 29.96
CA THR A 24 21.88 19.49 30.48
C THR A 24 22.83 18.29 30.35
N SER A 25 22.36 17.08 30.05
CA SER A 25 23.21 15.89 29.80
C SER A 25 23.62 15.71 28.34
N ARG A 26 23.10 16.52 27.40
CA ARG A 26 23.38 16.44 25.94
C ARG A 26 24.77 16.93 25.51
N LYS A 27 25.64 17.37 26.42
CA LYS A 27 26.94 17.96 26.04
C LYS A 27 28.04 16.96 25.67
N ASN A 28 27.81 15.64 25.74
CA ASN A 28 28.84 14.63 25.53
C ASN A 28 28.32 13.35 24.83
N THR A 29 27.34 13.42 23.91
CA THR A 29 27.12 12.30 22.99
C THR A 29 28.26 12.29 21.96
N PRO A 30 29.00 11.18 21.80
CA PRO A 30 30.04 11.09 20.76
C PRO A 30 29.41 11.25 19.38
N SER A 31 30.09 11.97 18.49
CA SER A 31 29.67 12.15 17.10
C SER A 31 29.56 10.79 16.40
N TYR A 32 28.42 10.51 15.77
CA TYR A 32 28.25 9.32 14.94
C TYR A 32 29.19 9.36 13.72
N SER A 33 29.78 8.20 13.42
CA SER A 33 30.38 7.91 12.12
C SER A 33 29.32 7.65 11.05
N ILE A 34 29.72 7.70 9.79
CA ILE A 34 28.86 7.36 8.64
C ILE A 34 28.29 5.93 8.79
N VAL A 35 29.11 5.00 9.30
CA VAL A 35 28.72 3.61 9.57
C VAL A 35 27.60 3.53 10.60
N GLU A 36 27.69 4.32 11.66
CA GLU A 36 26.68 4.37 12.72
C GLU A 36 25.36 4.96 12.23
N ALA A 37 25.41 6.09 11.52
CA ALA A 37 24.21 6.68 10.90
C ALA A 37 23.50 5.68 9.96
N ASN A 38 24.26 4.86 9.23
CA ASN A 38 23.73 3.83 8.37
C ASN A 38 23.03 2.70 9.14
N TYR A 39 23.73 2.03 10.07
CA TYR A 39 23.12 0.87 10.74
C TYR A 39 21.96 1.28 11.64
N ILE A 40 21.96 2.50 12.22
CA ILE A 40 20.84 3.02 13.01
C ILE A 40 19.62 3.19 12.11
N GLY A 41 19.76 3.86 10.96
CA GLY A 41 18.67 4.03 10.00
C GLY A 41 18.14 2.70 9.45
N MET A 42 19.03 1.75 9.16
CA MET A 42 18.65 0.42 8.68
C MET A 42 17.94 -0.41 9.77
N ASN A 43 18.44 -0.38 11.02
CA ASN A 43 17.82 -1.09 12.13
C ASN A 43 16.44 -0.51 12.48
N TYR A 44 16.31 0.81 12.46
CA TYR A 44 15.05 1.50 12.65
C TYR A 44 14.03 1.08 11.58
N THR A 45 14.38 1.23 10.31
CA THR A 45 13.49 0.88 9.18
C THR A 45 13.14 -0.61 9.14
N GLU A 46 14.07 -1.52 9.48
CA GLU A 46 13.75 -2.94 9.67
C GLU A 46 12.73 -3.14 10.80
N ASN A 47 12.91 -2.46 11.93
CA ASN A 47 12.02 -2.59 13.08
C ASN A 47 10.61 -2.05 12.81
N LEU A 48 10.43 -1.21 11.80
CA LEU A 48 9.12 -0.77 11.29
C LEU A 48 8.38 -1.82 10.45
N LEU A 49 9.00 -2.97 10.14
CA LEU A 49 8.35 -4.04 9.36
C LEU A 49 7.07 -4.54 10.07
N ASP A 50 5.92 -4.36 9.43
CA ASP A 50 4.66 -4.96 9.85
C ASP A 50 4.56 -6.39 9.35
N MET A 51 4.68 -7.36 10.25
CA MET A 51 4.69 -8.79 9.96
C MET A 51 3.46 -9.28 9.18
N ARG A 52 2.34 -8.57 9.33
CA ARG A 52 1.04 -9.00 8.82
C ARG A 52 0.98 -8.89 7.30
N ASN A 53 1.86 -8.04 6.78
CA ASN A 53 1.80 -7.47 5.44
C ASN A 53 3.17 -7.48 4.76
N ASN A 54 4.23 -7.67 5.55
CA ASN A 54 5.63 -7.58 5.14
C ASN A 54 6.01 -6.27 4.44
N ILE A 55 5.46 -5.15 4.91
CA ILE A 55 5.79 -3.80 4.43
C ILE A 55 6.16 -2.97 5.66
N THR A 56 7.09 -2.04 5.52
CA THR A 56 7.42 -1.10 6.61
C THR A 56 6.25 -0.17 6.89
N SER A 57 6.04 0.09 8.18
CA SER A 57 4.95 0.90 8.70
C SER A 57 5.50 2.10 9.44
N TYR A 58 5.34 3.27 8.86
CA TYR A 58 5.81 4.53 9.41
C TYR A 58 4.72 5.15 10.28
N THR A 59 5.12 5.62 11.45
CA THR A 59 4.21 6.26 12.39
C THR A 59 4.34 7.76 12.26
N HIS A 60 3.50 8.38 11.45
CA HIS A 60 3.36 9.83 11.47
C HIS A 60 2.41 10.14 12.62
N LEU A 61 2.93 10.74 13.70
CA LEU A 61 2.27 11.56 14.75
C LEU A 61 2.87 11.27 16.14
N GLY A 62 3.18 12.35 16.88
CA GLY A 62 3.97 12.31 18.11
C GLY A 62 3.27 11.64 19.30
N ALA A 63 4.09 11.10 20.20
CA ALA A 63 3.67 10.46 21.44
C ALA A 63 2.80 11.33 22.39
N GLU A 64 2.67 12.64 22.13
CA GLU A 64 1.87 13.58 22.94
C GLU A 64 0.42 13.78 22.44
N SER A 65 0.05 13.37 21.22
CA SER A 65 -1.32 13.55 20.74
C SER A 65 -2.18 12.33 21.04
N ASN A 66 -2.58 12.14 22.30
CA ASN A 66 -3.56 11.13 22.75
C ASN A 66 -4.93 11.22 22.04
N ASN A 67 -5.16 12.25 21.21
CA ASN A 67 -6.39 12.46 20.44
C ASN A 67 -6.27 12.04 18.96
N ALA A 68 -5.09 11.61 18.53
CA ALA A 68 -4.86 11.09 17.19
C ALA A 68 -4.12 9.76 17.37
N ASP A 69 -4.80 8.64 17.07
CA ASP A 69 -4.16 7.32 17.00
C ASP A 69 -2.77 7.43 16.35
N ALA A 70 -1.81 6.62 16.76
CA ALA A 70 -0.55 6.48 16.06
C ALA A 70 -0.84 5.85 14.68
N TRP A 71 -0.74 6.65 13.61
CA TRP A 71 -1.09 6.18 12.26
C TRP A 71 0.05 5.32 11.73
N HIS A 72 -0.15 3.99 11.68
CA HIS A 72 0.75 3.05 11.02
C HIS A 72 0.51 3.09 9.49
N LEU A 73 1.16 4.04 8.82
CA LEU A 73 1.11 4.18 7.36
C LEU A 73 2.07 3.20 6.72
N HIS A 74 1.59 2.31 5.85
CA HIS A 74 2.50 1.46 5.07
C HIS A 74 2.69 2.09 3.71
N PHE A 75 3.95 2.35 3.39
CA PHE A 75 4.35 2.88 2.10
C PHE A 75 5.12 1.80 1.35
N PRO A 76 4.46 1.06 0.43
CA PRO A 76 5.16 0.12 -0.43
C PRO A 76 6.30 0.77 -1.22
N ASP A 77 6.18 2.05 -1.57
CA ASP A 77 7.26 2.81 -2.19
C ASP A 77 8.50 2.88 -1.27
N ASP A 78 8.31 3.26 -0.01
CA ASP A 78 9.39 3.32 0.97
C ASP A 78 9.98 1.95 1.27
N ALA A 79 9.14 0.91 1.34
CA ALA A 79 9.59 -0.47 1.47
C ALA A 79 10.42 -0.92 0.25
N ALA A 80 10.09 -0.43 -0.94
CA ALA A 80 10.86 -0.69 -2.15
C ALA A 80 12.20 0.04 -2.15
N ARG A 81 12.23 1.32 -1.71
CA ARG A 81 13.46 2.09 -1.50
C ARG A 81 14.34 1.42 -0.44
N LEU A 82 13.74 0.91 0.64
CA LEU A 82 14.45 0.18 1.68
C LEU A 82 15.02 -1.13 1.15
N LEU A 83 14.25 -1.89 0.37
CA LEU A 83 14.71 -3.13 -0.24
C LEU A 83 15.94 -2.91 -1.15
N GLU A 84 15.98 -1.79 -1.87
CA GLU A 84 17.18 -1.37 -2.58
C GLU A 84 18.34 -0.99 -1.64
N GLY A 85 18.07 -0.26 -0.55
CA GLY A 85 19.05 0.01 0.49
C GLY A 85 19.65 -1.25 1.10
N VAL A 86 18.84 -2.29 1.30
CA VAL A 86 19.28 -3.62 1.77
C VAL A 86 20.21 -4.29 0.75
N ALA A 87 19.92 -4.17 -0.55
CA ALA A 87 20.82 -4.67 -1.60
C ALA A 87 22.17 -3.93 -1.59
N TRP A 88 22.16 -2.61 -1.40
CA TRP A 88 23.38 -1.82 -1.26
C TRP A 88 24.17 -2.16 0.02
N GLU A 89 23.51 -2.36 1.16
CA GLU A 89 24.18 -2.76 2.41
C GLU A 89 24.87 -4.12 2.22
N ALA A 90 24.23 -5.08 1.54
CA ALA A 90 24.83 -6.37 1.22
C ALA A 90 26.02 -6.26 0.26
N ASP A 91 26.06 -5.23 -0.59
CA ASP A 91 27.18 -4.92 -1.48
C ASP A 91 28.30 -4.17 -0.77
N PHE A 92 28.04 -3.35 0.25
CA PHE A 92 29.06 -2.43 0.81
C PHE A 92 29.40 -2.64 2.30
N SER A 93 28.79 -3.63 2.95
CA SER A 93 28.98 -3.90 4.38
C SER A 93 29.21 -5.39 4.68
N PRO A 94 29.64 -5.75 5.91
CA PRO A 94 29.72 -7.14 6.36
C PRO A 94 28.35 -7.74 6.73
N VAL A 95 27.23 -7.06 6.49
CA VAL A 95 25.87 -7.51 6.88
C VAL A 95 25.03 -7.84 5.65
N VAL A 96 24.23 -8.91 5.74
CA VAL A 96 23.28 -9.33 4.71
C VAL A 96 21.93 -9.65 5.36
N ARG A 97 20.91 -8.84 5.07
CA ARG A 97 19.53 -9.01 5.59
C ARG A 97 18.66 -9.79 4.62
N LEU A 98 19.02 -11.05 4.37
CA LEU A 98 18.37 -11.88 3.36
C LEU A 98 16.89 -12.16 3.68
N GLU A 99 16.56 -12.39 4.95
CA GLU A 99 15.17 -12.60 5.38
C GLU A 99 14.33 -11.34 5.21
N LEU A 100 14.87 -10.17 5.58
CA LEU A 100 14.20 -8.89 5.38
C LEU A 100 13.89 -8.66 3.90
N ALA A 101 14.86 -8.92 3.01
CA ALA A 101 14.66 -8.77 1.59
C ALA A 101 13.57 -9.69 1.04
N ARG A 102 13.52 -10.94 1.52
CA ARG A 102 12.46 -11.89 1.16
C ARG A 102 11.09 -11.40 1.63
N ARG A 103 10.98 -10.94 2.88
CA ARG A 103 9.73 -10.41 3.45
C ARG A 103 9.28 -9.16 2.68
N LEU A 104 10.11 -8.14 2.55
CA LEU A 104 9.78 -6.92 1.80
C LEU A 104 9.35 -7.25 0.37
N SER A 105 10.06 -8.15 -0.33
CA SER A 105 9.66 -8.59 -1.68
C SER A 105 8.26 -9.20 -1.70
N LYS A 106 7.91 -10.05 -0.72
CA LYS A 106 6.55 -10.60 -0.57
C LYS A 106 5.51 -9.52 -0.30
N GLY A 107 5.83 -8.53 0.54
CA GLY A 107 4.95 -7.39 0.79
C GLY A 107 4.69 -6.55 -0.45
N LEU A 108 5.74 -6.24 -1.22
CA LEU A 108 5.63 -5.52 -2.49
C LEU A 108 4.80 -6.30 -3.52
N MET A 109 5.03 -7.61 -3.67
CA MET A 109 4.18 -8.45 -4.54
C MET A 109 2.73 -8.49 -4.04
N GLY A 110 2.52 -8.54 -2.73
CA GLY A 110 1.19 -8.49 -2.10
C GLY A 110 0.47 -7.13 -2.25
N SER A 111 1.19 -6.06 -2.60
CA SER A 111 0.62 -4.74 -2.92
C SER A 111 0.10 -4.62 -4.35
N HIS A 112 0.25 -5.68 -5.16
CA HIS A 112 -0.27 -5.73 -6.54
C HIS A 112 -1.80 -5.57 -6.56
N VAL A 113 -2.28 -4.75 -7.48
CA VAL A 113 -3.71 -4.46 -7.64
C VAL A 113 -4.37 -5.56 -8.47
N PRO A 114 -5.35 -6.29 -7.91
CA PRO A 114 -6.05 -7.34 -8.64
C PRO A 114 -6.60 -6.84 -9.98
N GLY A 115 -6.42 -7.60 -11.05
CA GLY A 115 -6.95 -7.27 -12.37
C GLY A 115 -6.15 -6.27 -13.18
N THR A 116 -4.96 -5.90 -12.70
CA THR A 116 -3.99 -5.10 -13.45
C THR A 116 -2.78 -5.94 -13.86
N GLN A 117 -2.02 -5.50 -14.85
CA GLN A 117 -0.83 -6.25 -15.34
C GLN A 117 0.39 -6.18 -14.42
N ALA A 118 0.63 -4.99 -13.84
CA ALA A 118 1.71 -4.76 -12.89
C ALA A 118 1.51 -3.40 -12.18
N TYR A 119 0.26 -3.09 -11.80
CA TYR A 119 -0.05 -1.90 -11.04
C TYR A 119 -0.05 -2.24 -9.55
N TYR A 120 0.44 -1.33 -8.71
CA TYR A 120 0.62 -1.56 -7.28
C TYR A 120 0.06 -0.36 -6.50
N ASN A 121 -0.60 -0.64 -5.37
CA ASN A 121 -1.25 0.37 -4.54
C ASN A 121 -0.38 0.82 -3.38
N PHE A 122 -0.70 1.99 -2.84
CA PHE A 122 -0.37 2.38 -1.47
C PHE A 122 -1.16 1.55 -0.45
N ARG A 123 -0.58 1.36 0.74
CA ARG A 123 -1.24 0.68 1.84
C ARG A 123 -1.41 1.59 3.05
N HIS A 124 -2.47 2.37 3.08
CA HIS A 124 -3.03 2.75 4.37
C HIS A 124 -3.56 1.47 5.05
N ARG A 125 -3.26 1.24 6.34
CA ARG A 125 -3.73 0.03 7.02
C ARG A 125 -4.66 0.35 8.18
N ILE A 126 -5.57 -0.60 8.39
CA ILE A 126 -6.66 -0.70 9.37
C ILE A 126 -7.48 0.56 9.40
N GLY A 127 -8.42 0.60 8.46
CA GLY A 127 -9.57 1.45 8.64
C GLY A 127 -9.88 2.37 7.49
N GLY A 128 -9.40 2.08 6.28
CA GLY A 128 -9.87 2.75 5.07
C GLY A 128 -9.97 4.26 5.25
N LYS A 129 -8.84 4.97 5.34
CA LYS A 129 -8.88 6.44 5.35
C LYS A 129 -9.10 6.96 3.94
N THR A 130 -10.24 6.59 3.33
CA THR A 130 -10.79 7.27 2.18
C THR A 130 -11.32 8.61 2.73
N GLU A 131 -10.46 9.61 2.72
CA GLU A 131 -10.68 10.84 3.46
C GLU A 131 -11.65 11.78 2.75
N SER A 132 -12.74 12.07 3.48
CA SER A 132 -13.47 13.35 3.46
C SER A 132 -14.47 13.54 2.32
N ILE A 133 -15.75 13.37 2.68
CA ILE A 133 -16.91 13.76 1.86
C ILE A 133 -17.28 15.25 2.12
N PHE A 134 -16.61 15.96 3.04
CA PHE A 134 -17.10 17.27 3.49
C PHE A 134 -16.01 18.24 3.94
N ALA A 135 -15.89 19.37 3.26
CA ALA A 135 -15.29 20.58 3.79
C ALA A 135 -16.30 21.72 3.63
N SER A 136 -17.06 22.03 4.69
CA SER A 136 -17.90 23.24 4.71
C SER A 136 -17.16 24.48 5.22
N GLU A 137 -15.87 24.37 5.57
CA GLU A 137 -15.28 25.40 6.42
C GLU A 137 -14.73 26.64 5.70
N LYS A 138 -14.62 26.69 4.36
CA LYS A 138 -13.96 27.85 3.70
C LYS A 138 -14.49 28.34 2.36
N ARG A 139 -15.58 27.80 1.81
CA ARG A 139 -16.24 28.40 0.65
C ARG A 139 -17.72 28.60 0.92
N GLU A 140 -18.25 29.72 0.48
CA GLU A 140 -19.66 30.13 0.56
C GLU A 140 -20.57 29.26 -0.37
N ASP A 141 -20.17 28.02 -0.66
CA ASP A 141 -20.70 27.20 -1.76
C ASP A 141 -21.82 26.27 -1.24
N GLY A 142 -23.00 26.85 -0.97
CA GLY A 142 -24.34 26.26 -1.22
C GLY A 142 -24.72 24.84 -0.71
N GLY A 143 -23.93 24.16 0.12
CA GLY A 143 -24.28 22.86 0.69
C GLY A 143 -23.91 21.62 -0.16
N ARG A 144 -23.17 21.80 -1.26
CA ARG A 144 -22.57 20.71 -2.05
C ARG A 144 -21.64 19.82 -1.20
N LEU A 145 -21.55 18.56 -1.60
CA LEU A 145 -20.73 17.52 -0.97
C LEU A 145 -19.44 17.34 -1.76
N MET A 146 -18.33 16.98 -1.12
CA MET A 146 -17.01 16.99 -1.74
C MET A 146 -16.34 15.64 -1.57
N LEU A 147 -16.15 14.89 -2.65
CA LEU A 147 -15.32 13.68 -2.65
C LEU A 147 -13.85 14.07 -2.80
N SER A 148 -13.02 13.75 -1.81
CA SER A 148 -11.55 13.85 -1.89
C SER A 148 -10.87 12.48 -1.73
N ASN A 149 -9.66 12.34 -2.28
CA ASN A 149 -8.84 11.12 -2.28
C ASN A 149 -7.58 11.28 -1.40
N LEU A 150 -7.66 12.06 -0.31
CA LEU A 150 -6.46 12.60 0.33
C LEU A 150 -5.53 11.54 0.96
N GLY A 151 -4.32 11.44 0.40
CA GLY A 151 -3.04 11.36 1.13
C GLY A 151 -2.29 12.68 0.86
N ASP A 152 -2.00 13.44 1.91
CA ASP A 152 -1.11 14.61 2.00
C ASP A 152 -1.32 15.93 1.20
N TYR A 153 -2.24 16.07 0.22
CA TYR A 153 -2.54 17.39 -0.40
C TYR A 153 -4.00 17.70 -0.82
N LYS A 154 -4.49 18.91 -0.51
CA LYS A 154 -5.89 19.43 -0.68
C LYS A 154 -6.31 19.82 -2.13
N ALA A 155 -5.72 19.26 -3.19
CA ALA A 155 -5.99 19.75 -4.56
C ALA A 155 -6.93 18.90 -5.43
N ASP A 156 -7.43 17.78 -4.91
CA ASP A 156 -8.14 16.77 -5.68
C ASP A 156 -9.58 16.57 -5.15
N GLU A 157 -10.55 17.24 -5.77
CA GLU A 157 -11.94 17.25 -5.31
C GLU A 157 -12.92 16.89 -6.44
N VAL A 158 -14.00 16.17 -6.13
CA VAL A 158 -15.19 16.03 -6.98
C VAL A 158 -16.37 16.56 -6.18
N MET A 159 -17.00 17.63 -6.66
CA MET A 159 -18.21 18.16 -6.05
C MET A 159 -19.41 17.30 -6.45
N VAL A 160 -20.29 17.00 -5.50
CA VAL A 160 -21.52 16.23 -5.69
C VAL A 160 -22.68 17.01 -5.08
N GLY A 161 -23.71 17.23 -5.87
CA GLY A 161 -24.92 17.93 -5.45
C GLY A 161 -26.17 17.25 -5.94
N PHE A 162 -27.30 17.94 -5.79
CA PHE A 162 -28.56 17.54 -6.37
C PHE A 162 -29.27 18.72 -7.04
N SER A 163 -30.18 18.40 -7.94
CA SER A 163 -31.32 19.26 -8.26
C SER A 163 -32.60 18.44 -8.14
N ALA A 164 -33.68 19.05 -7.72
CA ALA A 164 -34.96 18.37 -7.54
C ALA A 164 -36.09 19.16 -8.19
N LEU A 165 -37.01 18.45 -8.84
CA LEU A 165 -38.17 19.04 -9.51
C LEU A 165 -39.37 18.99 -8.56
N PHE A 166 -39.78 20.15 -8.06
CA PHE A 166 -40.99 20.33 -7.23
C PHE A 166 -41.97 21.22 -8.00
N ASP A 167 -43.24 20.85 -8.07
CA ASP A 167 -44.27 21.65 -8.74
C ASP A 167 -43.90 22.12 -10.17
N ASN A 168 -43.19 21.27 -10.93
CA ASN A 168 -42.62 21.54 -12.25
C ASN A 168 -41.54 22.65 -12.30
N GLN A 169 -40.95 23.02 -11.16
CA GLN A 169 -39.81 23.93 -11.06
C GLN A 169 -38.57 23.20 -10.50
N TRP A 170 -37.44 23.33 -11.18
CA TRP A 170 -36.17 22.79 -10.70
C TRP A 170 -35.61 23.69 -9.60
N HIS A 171 -35.18 23.07 -8.52
CA HIS A 171 -34.48 23.69 -7.41
C HIS A 171 -33.09 23.08 -7.30
N SER A 172 -32.07 23.94 -7.26
CA SER A 172 -30.67 23.54 -7.09
C SER A 172 -30.30 23.49 -5.61
N ILE A 173 -29.32 22.65 -5.26
CA ILE A 173 -28.83 22.50 -3.87
C ILE A 173 -28.47 23.83 -3.19
N ASP A 174 -27.94 24.79 -3.94
CA ASP A 174 -27.48 26.09 -3.43
C ASP A 174 -28.64 26.98 -2.94
N GLU A 175 -29.89 26.62 -3.25
CA GLU A 175 -31.09 27.29 -2.77
C GLU A 175 -31.60 26.78 -1.41
N PHE A 176 -31.02 25.69 -0.89
CA PHE A 176 -31.43 25.07 0.37
C PHE A 176 -30.52 25.48 1.53
N THR A 177 -31.12 25.59 2.71
CA THR A 177 -30.37 25.59 3.98
C THR A 177 -30.24 24.17 4.49
N TYR A 178 -29.19 23.83 5.25
CA TYR A 178 -29.01 22.47 5.74
C TYR A 178 -28.76 22.39 7.24
N LEU A 179 -29.12 21.24 7.81
CA LEU A 179 -28.82 20.85 9.19
C LEU A 179 -28.34 19.39 9.22
N ASP A 180 -27.26 19.13 9.96
CA ASP A 180 -26.74 17.80 10.20
C ASP A 180 -27.32 17.20 11.50
N ASP A 181 -27.60 15.90 11.50
CA ASP A 181 -27.92 15.09 12.67
C ASP A 181 -26.97 13.86 12.74
N PRO A 182 -26.11 13.75 13.76
CA PRO A 182 -25.89 14.75 14.82
C PRO A 182 -25.33 16.06 14.28
N GLU A 183 -25.40 17.14 15.07
CA GLU A 183 -24.82 18.44 14.71
C GLU A 183 -23.32 18.25 14.37
N HIS A 184 -22.88 18.82 13.24
CA HIS A 184 -21.54 18.59 12.66
C HIS A 184 -21.23 17.14 12.24
N GLY A 185 -22.23 16.26 12.13
CA GLY A 185 -22.04 14.89 11.65
C GLY A 185 -21.44 14.84 10.23
N GLY A 186 -21.72 15.85 9.41
CA GLY A 186 -21.06 16.06 8.13
C GLY A 186 -19.63 16.58 8.22
N SER A 187 -18.96 16.63 9.39
CA SER A 187 -17.53 16.93 9.49
C SER A 187 -16.71 15.64 9.66
N PRO A 188 -15.66 15.41 8.85
CA PRO A 188 -14.77 14.26 9.04
C PRO A 188 -14.13 14.26 10.43
N ASN A 189 -13.84 15.45 11.00
CA ASN A 189 -13.27 15.58 12.35
C ASN A 189 -14.24 15.05 13.42
N PHE A 190 -15.54 15.18 13.21
CA PHE A 190 -16.55 14.67 14.13
C PHE A 190 -16.57 13.14 14.11
N GLY A 191 -16.67 12.53 12.92
CA GLY A 191 -16.59 11.07 12.76
C GLY A 191 -15.27 10.49 13.28
N ARG A 192 -14.16 11.21 13.13
CA ARG A 192 -12.81 10.80 13.60
C ARG A 192 -12.54 11.07 15.08
N SER A 193 -13.46 11.71 15.80
CA SER A 193 -13.28 11.94 17.23
C SER A 193 -13.07 10.62 17.98
N ALA A 194 -12.36 10.66 19.11
CA ALA A 194 -12.14 9.51 19.99
C ALA A 194 -13.45 8.76 20.35
N GLN A 195 -14.59 9.46 20.31
CA GLN A 195 -15.92 8.92 20.57
C GLN A 195 -16.54 8.13 19.40
N HIS A 196 -16.20 8.49 18.15
CA HIS A 196 -16.92 8.03 16.95
C HIS A 196 -16.07 7.23 15.96
N TRP A 197 -14.74 7.31 16.02
CA TRP A 197 -13.86 6.65 15.05
C TRP A 197 -14.02 5.12 15.01
N ASN A 198 -14.41 4.56 16.15
CA ASN A 198 -14.67 3.15 16.30
C ASN A 198 -16.03 2.73 15.70
N ARG A 199 -16.86 3.65 15.21
CA ARG A 199 -18.11 3.39 14.46
C ARG A 199 -17.79 3.38 12.97
N SER A 200 -17.86 2.22 12.32
CA SER A 200 -17.75 2.12 10.86
C SER A 200 -18.89 1.26 10.31
N PRO A 201 -19.70 1.80 9.37
CA PRO A 201 -19.70 3.20 8.97
C PRO A 201 -20.19 4.10 10.13
N PHE A 202 -19.62 5.29 10.28
CA PHE A 202 -20.31 6.36 11.01
C PHE A 202 -21.35 6.94 10.08
N THR A 203 -22.61 6.96 10.52
CA THR A 203 -23.73 7.45 9.74
C THR A 203 -24.22 8.78 10.30
N PHE A 204 -24.61 9.69 9.41
CA PHE A 204 -25.28 10.93 9.78
C PHE A 204 -26.31 11.29 8.72
N GLN A 205 -27.23 12.18 9.06
CA GLN A 205 -28.24 12.68 8.13
C GLN A 205 -28.06 14.19 7.94
N ARG A 206 -28.12 14.67 6.70
CA ARG A 206 -28.21 16.10 6.38
C ARG A 206 -29.57 16.39 5.77
N SER A 207 -30.33 17.30 6.37
CA SER A 207 -31.64 17.71 5.85
C SER A 207 -31.51 19.08 5.19
N PHE A 208 -31.76 19.14 3.87
CA PHE A 208 -31.82 20.35 3.06
C PHE A 208 -33.27 20.86 3.02
N MET A 209 -33.48 22.13 3.40
CA MET A 209 -34.81 22.75 3.54
C MET A 209 -34.91 24.06 2.75
N GLN A 210 -35.97 24.20 1.95
CA GLN A 210 -36.32 25.42 1.22
C GLN A 210 -37.85 25.51 1.03
N ASN A 211 -38.51 26.55 1.56
CA ASN A 211 -39.95 26.81 1.32
C ASN A 211 -40.90 25.60 1.52
N GLY A 212 -40.58 24.69 2.43
CA GLY A 212 -41.36 23.46 2.67
C GLY A 212 -40.93 22.25 1.84
N ASN A 213 -40.11 22.45 0.81
CA ASN A 213 -39.42 21.37 0.09
C ASN A 213 -38.29 20.83 0.95
N ARG A 214 -38.14 19.51 0.94
CA ARG A 214 -37.15 18.80 1.74
C ARG A 214 -36.41 17.76 0.90
N VAL A 215 -35.08 17.81 0.99
CA VAL A 215 -34.20 16.76 0.47
C VAL A 215 -33.33 16.27 1.62
N VAL A 216 -33.25 14.97 1.81
CA VAL A 216 -32.46 14.32 2.85
C VAL A 216 -31.28 13.64 2.20
N PHE A 217 -30.09 13.89 2.74
CA PHE A 217 -28.88 13.16 2.41
C PHE A 217 -28.49 12.23 3.57
N ASN A 218 -28.28 10.95 3.28
CA ASN A 218 -27.81 9.97 4.25
C ASN A 218 -26.30 9.71 4.03
N GLY A 219 -25.47 10.34 4.86
CA GLY A 219 -24.03 10.24 4.77
C GLY A 219 -23.45 9.07 5.56
N LYS A 220 -22.39 8.46 5.01
CA LYS A 220 -21.65 7.37 5.65
C LYS A 220 -20.14 7.61 5.54
N TYR A 221 -19.43 7.46 6.65
CA TYR A 221 -17.97 7.40 6.66
C TYR A 221 -17.54 5.99 7.01
N TRP A 222 -16.87 5.34 6.07
CA TRP A 222 -16.22 4.07 6.31
C TRP A 222 -14.88 4.35 6.97
N MET A 223 -14.73 3.93 8.23
CA MET A 223 -13.50 4.04 9.04
C MET A 223 -12.89 2.65 9.30
N SER A 224 -13.20 1.68 8.44
CA SER A 224 -12.82 0.27 8.51
C SER A 224 -12.33 -0.25 7.13
N ASP A 225 -11.81 -1.49 7.09
CA ASP A 225 -11.31 -2.17 5.89
C ASP A 225 -12.44 -2.71 4.97
N GLU A 226 -13.51 -1.95 4.75
CA GLU A 226 -14.75 -2.48 4.17
C GLU A 226 -14.83 -2.48 2.64
N ASP A 227 -13.83 -1.94 1.93
CA ASP A 227 -13.77 -1.88 0.46
C ASP A 227 -15.05 -1.30 -0.17
N MET A 228 -15.57 -0.21 0.41
CA MET A 228 -16.80 0.43 -0.03
C MET A 228 -16.52 1.67 -0.90
N PRO A 229 -17.25 1.86 -2.02
CA PRO A 229 -17.27 3.14 -2.72
C PRO A 229 -18.02 4.18 -1.88
N PHE A 230 -17.90 5.45 -2.27
CA PHE A 230 -18.55 6.56 -1.58
C PHE A 230 -20.03 6.61 -1.96
N LEU A 231 -20.92 6.43 -0.98
CA LEU A 231 -22.37 6.50 -1.19
C LEU A 231 -22.85 7.95 -1.09
N PHE A 232 -23.56 8.37 -2.13
CA PHE A 232 -24.36 9.59 -2.16
C PHE A 232 -25.84 9.19 -2.25
N HIS A 233 -26.51 9.17 -1.10
CA HIS A 233 -27.92 8.80 -0.99
C HIS A 233 -28.75 10.05 -0.70
N PHE A 234 -29.50 10.49 -1.70
CA PHE A 234 -30.45 11.60 -1.61
C PHE A 234 -31.89 11.09 -1.72
N TYR A 235 -32.76 11.63 -0.90
CA TYR A 235 -34.20 11.37 -0.95
C TYR A 235 -34.95 12.69 -0.88
N ALA A 236 -35.81 12.95 -1.87
CA ALA A 236 -36.56 14.20 -2.00
C ALA A 236 -38.06 13.97 -1.77
N ASP A 237 -38.57 14.51 -0.66
CA ASP A 237 -39.96 14.36 -0.22
C ASP A 237 -40.91 14.99 -1.25
N SER A 238 -41.76 14.21 -1.91
CA SER A 238 -42.73 14.71 -2.92
C SER A 238 -42.14 15.31 -4.20
N ALA A 239 -40.83 15.18 -4.47
CA ALA A 239 -40.26 15.57 -5.75
C ALA A 239 -40.79 14.69 -6.90
N GLN A 240 -40.94 15.28 -8.09
CA GLN A 240 -41.27 14.56 -9.32
C GLN A 240 -40.03 13.84 -9.88
N LEU A 241 -38.90 14.55 -9.89
CA LEU A 241 -37.60 14.09 -10.37
C LEU A 241 -36.49 14.55 -9.42
N LEU A 242 -35.41 13.78 -9.35
CA LEU A 242 -34.21 14.08 -8.60
C LEU A 242 -32.98 13.76 -9.45
N ASP A 243 -32.14 14.76 -9.71
CA ASP A 243 -30.83 14.59 -10.32
C ASP A 243 -29.77 14.53 -9.23
N VAL A 244 -28.90 13.53 -9.29
CA VAL A 244 -27.60 13.56 -8.60
C VAL A 244 -26.59 14.10 -9.60
N ILE A 245 -25.94 15.20 -9.23
CA ILE A 245 -25.02 15.95 -10.08
C ILE A 245 -23.60 15.69 -9.59
N VAL A 246 -22.76 15.12 -10.46
CA VAL A 246 -21.34 14.83 -10.20
C VAL A 246 -20.49 15.82 -11.00
N GLY A 247 -19.67 16.60 -10.31
CA GLY A 247 -18.91 17.72 -10.86
C GLY A 247 -19.69 19.04 -10.83
N GLU A 248 -19.15 20.06 -11.51
CA GLU A 248 -19.75 21.40 -11.54
C GLU A 248 -19.84 21.89 -12.98
N GLU A 249 -20.92 22.64 -13.25
CA GLU A 249 -21.11 23.23 -14.57
C GLU A 249 -19.95 24.20 -14.88
N ASN A 250 -19.44 24.14 -16.11
CA ASN A 250 -18.33 24.98 -16.58
C ASN A 250 -16.98 24.84 -15.84
N ASN A 251 -16.84 23.89 -14.89
CA ASN A 251 -15.55 23.56 -14.27
C ASN A 251 -15.07 22.16 -14.67
N PRO A 252 -13.75 21.93 -14.78
CA PRO A 252 -13.21 20.57 -14.85
C PRO A 252 -13.41 19.86 -13.51
N ILE A 253 -13.35 18.53 -13.52
CA ILE A 253 -13.17 17.72 -12.32
C ILE A 253 -11.65 17.62 -12.04
N PRO A 254 -11.09 18.34 -11.04
CA PRO A 254 -9.65 18.38 -10.81
C PRO A 254 -9.06 17.01 -10.50
N LEU A 255 -9.81 16.16 -9.79
CA LEU A 255 -9.42 14.79 -9.44
C LEU A 255 -9.05 13.92 -10.67
N LEU A 256 -9.52 14.27 -11.86
CA LEU A 256 -9.35 13.48 -13.08
C LEU A 256 -8.32 14.01 -14.08
N ALA A 257 -7.69 15.17 -13.86
CA ALA A 257 -6.76 15.71 -14.87
C ALA A 257 -5.71 16.67 -14.29
N SER A 258 -4.55 16.74 -14.94
CA SER A 258 -3.49 17.69 -14.59
C SER A 258 -3.83 19.14 -14.99
N GLY A 259 -3.20 20.10 -14.33
CA GLY A 259 -3.17 21.50 -14.79
C GLY A 259 -4.53 22.19 -14.77
N ASP A 260 -4.99 22.71 -15.92
CA ASP A 260 -6.27 23.41 -16.05
C ASP A 260 -7.48 22.46 -16.17
N GLY A 261 -7.25 21.14 -16.13
CA GLY A 261 -8.28 20.10 -16.12
C GLY A 261 -9.04 19.92 -17.44
N ARG A 262 -8.69 20.66 -18.50
CA ARG A 262 -9.40 20.69 -19.80
C ARG A 262 -9.02 19.55 -20.75
N VAL A 263 -8.75 18.38 -20.20
CA VAL A 263 -8.46 17.17 -20.96
C VAL A 263 -9.78 16.56 -21.45
N PRO A 264 -9.88 16.13 -22.73
CA PRO A 264 -11.07 15.44 -23.23
C PRO A 264 -11.47 14.26 -22.36
N GLY A 265 -12.77 14.16 -22.09
CA GLY A 265 -13.36 13.07 -21.33
C GLY A 265 -13.87 11.97 -22.24
N ILE A 266 -13.81 10.74 -21.74
CA ILE A 266 -14.35 9.55 -22.40
C ILE A 266 -15.29 8.86 -21.42
N ILE A 267 -16.57 8.78 -21.74
CA ILE A 267 -17.53 7.99 -20.98
C ILE A 267 -17.69 6.64 -21.65
N THR A 268 -17.55 5.55 -20.91
CA THR A 268 -17.79 4.18 -21.38
C THR A 268 -18.86 3.50 -20.52
N PHE A 269 -19.83 2.87 -21.18
CA PHE A 269 -20.89 2.05 -20.58
C PHE A 269 -20.53 0.56 -20.60
N PRO A 270 -21.26 -0.29 -19.85
CA PRO A 270 -20.91 -1.71 -19.69
C PRO A 270 -21.00 -2.54 -20.98
N ASP A 271 -21.80 -2.10 -21.95
CA ASP A 271 -21.92 -2.70 -23.28
C ASP A 271 -20.78 -2.32 -24.23
N GLY A 272 -19.83 -1.50 -23.77
CA GLY A 272 -18.71 -0.97 -24.56
C GLY A 272 -19.04 0.31 -25.31
N THR A 273 -20.29 0.79 -25.29
CA THR A 273 -20.66 2.07 -25.90
C THR A 273 -19.84 3.19 -25.25
N SER A 274 -19.20 4.01 -26.08
CA SER A 274 -18.29 5.07 -25.60
C SER A 274 -18.55 6.40 -26.30
N PHE A 275 -18.46 7.49 -25.53
CA PHE A 275 -18.63 8.88 -26.00
C PHE A 275 -17.39 9.69 -25.65
N GLN A 276 -16.88 10.48 -26.59
CA GLN A 276 -15.71 11.36 -26.41
C GLN A 276 -16.14 12.81 -26.48
N SER A 277 -15.89 13.59 -25.42
CA SER A 277 -16.38 14.97 -25.31
C SER A 277 -15.92 15.87 -26.47
N ALA A 278 -14.72 15.63 -26.99
CA ALA A 278 -14.14 16.39 -28.09
C ALA A 278 -14.68 16.02 -29.48
N LYS A 279 -15.42 14.91 -29.61
CA LYS A 279 -15.94 14.42 -30.90
C LYS A 279 -17.47 14.37 -30.93
N ASP A 280 -18.06 13.85 -29.87
CA ASP A 280 -19.48 13.49 -29.84
C ASP A 280 -20.35 14.59 -29.19
N GLY A 281 -19.72 15.60 -28.58
CA GLY A 281 -20.43 16.67 -27.88
C GLY A 281 -21.09 16.15 -26.59
N HIS A 282 -22.22 16.76 -26.20
CA HIS A 282 -22.93 16.35 -24.98
C HIS A 282 -23.45 14.91 -25.13
N MET A 283 -23.41 14.16 -24.05
CA MET A 283 -23.97 12.80 -24.00
C MET A 283 -25.33 12.85 -23.29
N ASN A 284 -26.33 12.18 -23.85
CA ASN A 284 -27.61 11.93 -23.21
C ASN A 284 -28.08 10.50 -23.52
N VAL A 285 -28.26 9.69 -22.48
CA VAL A 285 -28.77 8.32 -22.58
C VAL A 285 -30.06 8.24 -21.79
N GLU A 286 -31.18 8.06 -22.49
CA GLU A 286 -32.48 7.87 -21.87
C GLU A 286 -32.70 6.39 -21.50
N ASN A 287 -33.32 6.16 -20.35
CA ASN A 287 -33.66 4.84 -19.82
C ASN A 287 -32.51 3.82 -19.91
N PRO A 288 -31.32 4.12 -19.35
CA PRO A 288 -30.21 3.20 -19.40
C PRO A 288 -30.59 1.84 -18.80
N THR A 289 -30.19 0.75 -19.47
CA THR A 289 -30.38 -0.63 -18.99
C THR A 289 -29.26 -1.10 -18.07
N TYR A 290 -28.35 -0.20 -17.73
CA TYR A 290 -27.15 -0.43 -16.95
C TYR A 290 -27.16 0.40 -15.66
N ASN A 291 -26.30 0.05 -14.72
CA ASN A 291 -26.23 0.68 -13.40
C ASN A 291 -24.87 1.35 -13.11
N TYR A 292 -24.05 1.53 -14.15
CA TYR A 292 -22.78 2.24 -14.01
C TYR A 292 -22.28 2.83 -15.33
N LEU A 293 -21.39 3.81 -15.21
CA LEU A 293 -20.55 4.33 -16.28
C LEU A 293 -19.13 4.60 -15.76
N ILE A 294 -18.18 4.67 -16.68
CA ILE A 294 -16.79 5.01 -16.39
C ILE A 294 -16.46 6.30 -17.11
N LEU A 295 -16.20 7.38 -16.36
CA LEU A 295 -15.65 8.62 -16.89
C LEU A 295 -14.13 8.56 -16.82
N ARG A 296 -13.45 8.50 -17.96
CA ARG A 296 -11.99 8.47 -18.08
C ARG A 296 -11.46 9.76 -18.66
N LYS A 297 -10.28 10.18 -18.19
CA LYS A 297 -9.44 11.18 -18.85
C LYS A 297 -8.07 10.55 -19.12
N ASP A 298 -7.56 10.74 -20.33
CA ASP A 298 -6.25 10.19 -20.76
C ASP A 298 -5.08 11.07 -20.26
N ASP A 299 -5.22 11.56 -19.04
CA ASP A 299 -4.24 12.34 -18.30
C ASP A 299 -4.43 12.07 -16.81
N SER A 300 -3.38 12.31 -16.03
CA SER A 300 -3.40 12.22 -14.58
C SER A 300 -2.50 13.29 -14.00
N TRP A 301 -2.98 13.98 -12.96
CA TRP A 301 -2.30 15.15 -12.41
C TRP A 301 -0.91 14.86 -11.84
N ALA A 302 -0.73 13.72 -11.19
CA ALA A 302 0.54 13.32 -10.57
C ALA A 302 1.43 12.48 -11.49
N ALA A 303 0.88 11.95 -12.59
CA ALA A 303 1.56 10.99 -13.44
C ALA A 303 1.18 11.19 -14.92
N LYS A 304 1.82 12.19 -15.56
CA LYS A 304 1.69 12.40 -17.01
C LYS A 304 1.95 11.08 -17.74
N GLY A 305 1.11 10.75 -18.72
CA GLY A 305 1.16 9.47 -19.44
C GLY A 305 0.27 8.36 -18.87
N TYR A 306 -0.31 8.54 -17.69
CA TYR A 306 -1.37 7.68 -17.13
C TYR A 306 -2.75 8.31 -17.34
N ALA A 307 -3.78 7.49 -17.19
CA ALA A 307 -5.16 7.94 -17.18
C ALA A 307 -5.66 8.11 -15.74
N SER A 308 -6.72 8.89 -15.58
CA SER A 308 -7.57 8.88 -14.38
C SER A 308 -8.97 8.43 -14.77
N ALA A 309 -9.68 7.79 -13.86
CA ALA A 309 -11.08 7.43 -14.06
C ALA A 309 -11.94 7.71 -12.83
N LEU A 310 -13.20 8.04 -13.05
CA LEU A 310 -14.25 8.07 -12.04
C LEU A 310 -15.28 7.00 -12.41
N LEU A 311 -15.45 6.03 -11.52
CA LEU A 311 -16.53 5.07 -11.59
C LEU A 311 -17.77 5.68 -10.93
N VAL A 312 -18.83 5.84 -11.72
CA VAL A 312 -20.14 6.31 -11.26
C VAL A 312 -21.11 5.15 -11.37
N MET A 313 -21.65 4.69 -10.25
CA MET A 313 -22.62 3.59 -10.17
C MET A 313 -23.90 4.08 -9.52
N TRP A 314 -25.04 3.45 -9.80
CA TRP A 314 -26.31 3.79 -9.18
C TRP A 314 -27.16 2.57 -8.84
N GLU A 315 -28.06 2.74 -7.89
CA GLU A 315 -29.07 1.74 -7.51
C GLU A 315 -30.46 2.18 -8.03
N GLY A 316 -31.26 1.21 -8.48
CA GLY A 316 -32.57 1.48 -9.06
C GLY A 316 -32.52 1.81 -10.55
N LYS A 317 -33.67 2.18 -11.13
CA LYS A 317 -33.80 2.50 -12.55
C LYS A 317 -33.69 4.00 -12.77
N ALA A 318 -32.56 4.45 -13.33
CA ALA A 318 -32.40 5.83 -13.76
C ALA A 318 -33.29 6.12 -14.99
N GLU A 319 -33.89 7.30 -15.05
CA GLU A 319 -34.65 7.76 -16.23
C GLU A 319 -33.74 8.28 -17.32
N SER A 320 -32.62 8.91 -16.96
CA SER A 320 -31.62 9.37 -17.92
C SER A 320 -30.26 9.58 -17.25
N VAL A 321 -29.22 9.55 -18.07
CA VAL A 321 -27.88 9.99 -17.72
C VAL A 321 -27.46 11.04 -18.75
N TYR A 322 -27.08 12.22 -18.28
CA TYR A 322 -26.61 13.32 -19.11
C TYR A 322 -25.19 13.72 -18.71
N ALA A 323 -24.35 14.09 -19.67
CA ALA A 323 -23.02 14.62 -19.39
C ALA A 323 -22.70 15.78 -20.34
N ASP A 324 -22.29 16.90 -19.76
CA ASP A 324 -21.91 18.09 -20.52
C ASP A 324 -20.50 17.94 -21.09
N SER A 325 -20.33 18.00 -22.41
CA SER A 325 -19.02 17.95 -23.07
C SER A 325 -18.00 19.00 -22.61
N THR A 326 -18.44 20.10 -21.98
CA THR A 326 -17.51 21.12 -21.46
C THR A 326 -16.52 20.52 -20.45
N ASN A 327 -15.28 21.02 -20.50
CA ASN A 327 -14.16 20.56 -19.66
C ASN A 327 -13.95 19.03 -19.61
N GLY A 328 -14.34 18.33 -20.69
CA GLY A 328 -14.17 16.89 -20.79
C GLY A 328 -15.13 16.11 -19.90
N TYR A 329 -16.42 16.40 -19.99
CA TYR A 329 -17.44 15.86 -19.06
C TYR A 329 -17.18 16.28 -17.62
N GLY A 330 -16.97 17.59 -17.42
CA GLY A 330 -16.80 18.19 -16.10
C GLY A 330 -18.04 18.09 -15.21
N ASN A 331 -19.18 17.70 -15.78
CA ASN A 331 -20.46 17.62 -15.12
C ASN A 331 -21.31 16.46 -15.67
N VAL A 332 -21.76 15.57 -14.78
CA VAL A 332 -22.56 14.37 -15.09
C VAL A 332 -23.81 14.35 -14.21
N HIS A 333 -24.98 14.15 -14.81
CA HIS A 333 -26.28 14.05 -14.15
C HIS A 333 -26.80 12.62 -14.23
N VAL A 334 -27.22 12.05 -13.10
CA VAL A 334 -27.98 10.80 -13.04
C VAL A 334 -29.37 11.11 -12.49
N ARG A 335 -30.40 10.92 -13.33
CA ARG A 335 -31.78 11.34 -13.04
C ARG A 335 -32.64 10.16 -12.59
N PHE A 336 -33.39 10.36 -11.51
CA PHE A 336 -34.34 9.42 -10.95
C PHE A 336 -35.74 10.02 -10.88
N ASN A 337 -36.75 9.17 -11.03
CA ASN A 337 -38.16 9.55 -10.92
C ASN A 337 -38.79 9.05 -9.62
N ASN A 338 -39.95 9.62 -9.31
CA ASN A 338 -40.79 9.14 -8.21
C ASN A 338 -41.57 7.89 -8.66
N ASN A 339 -41.10 6.72 -8.24
CA ASN A 339 -41.70 5.44 -8.66
C ASN A 339 -42.91 5.01 -7.82
N GLU A 340 -43.13 5.54 -6.61
CA GLU A 340 -44.09 4.97 -5.64
C GLU A 340 -44.91 5.99 -4.82
N ARG A 341 -45.00 7.27 -5.25
CA ARG A 341 -45.76 8.37 -4.59
C ARG A 341 -45.26 8.84 -3.23
N GLU A 342 -44.15 8.29 -2.72
CA GLU A 342 -43.53 8.75 -1.47
C GLU A 342 -42.35 9.70 -1.69
N GLY A 343 -41.89 9.94 -2.93
CA GLY A 343 -40.79 10.85 -3.25
C GLY A 343 -39.81 10.26 -4.26
N ALA A 344 -38.79 11.03 -4.64
CA ALA A 344 -37.72 10.54 -5.51
C ALA A 344 -36.53 10.08 -4.65
N ASP A 345 -36.12 8.82 -4.80
CA ASP A 345 -34.98 8.21 -4.09
C ASP A 345 -33.83 7.97 -5.06
N ALA A 346 -32.66 8.53 -4.76
CA ALA A 346 -31.48 8.48 -5.61
C ALA A 346 -30.25 8.02 -4.80
N LYS A 347 -29.67 6.90 -5.22
CA LYS A 347 -28.45 6.35 -4.64
C LYS A 347 -27.38 6.23 -5.71
N VAL A 348 -26.34 7.05 -5.60
CA VAL A 348 -25.18 7.05 -6.49
C VAL A 348 -23.94 6.70 -5.69
N TRP A 349 -23.14 5.78 -6.20
CA TRP A 349 -21.85 5.43 -5.64
C TRP A 349 -20.73 5.94 -6.53
N LEU A 350 -19.73 6.57 -5.92
CA LEU A 350 -18.57 7.10 -6.63
C LEU A 350 -17.29 6.41 -6.16
N TYR A 351 -16.40 6.10 -7.10
CA TYR A 351 -15.06 5.65 -6.77
C TYR A 351 -14.03 6.19 -7.76
N PRO A 352 -13.07 7.01 -7.29
CA PRO A 352 -12.03 7.55 -8.15
C PRO A 352 -10.84 6.58 -8.26
N PHE A 353 -10.28 6.53 -9.47
CA PHE A 353 -9.04 5.88 -9.81
C PHE A 353 -8.08 6.95 -10.34
N PRO A 354 -7.31 7.62 -9.46
CA PRO A 354 -6.58 8.84 -9.80
C PRO A 354 -5.40 8.60 -10.75
N ILE A 355 -4.86 7.39 -10.77
CA ILE A 355 -3.76 6.98 -11.63
C ILE A 355 -4.07 5.55 -12.09
N LEU A 356 -4.14 5.34 -13.39
CA LEU A 356 -4.40 4.05 -14.03
C LEU A 356 -3.52 3.92 -15.26
N ASN A 357 -2.98 2.72 -15.47
CA ASN A 357 -2.54 2.36 -16.80
C ASN A 357 -3.79 2.22 -17.67
N GLN A 358 -3.84 2.97 -18.77
CA GLN A 358 -4.94 2.90 -19.75
C GLN A 358 -5.21 1.49 -20.29
N ASN A 359 -4.20 0.60 -20.27
CA ASN A 359 -4.38 -0.79 -20.68
C ASN A 359 -5.21 -1.57 -19.63
N ASP A 360 -5.17 -1.13 -18.36
CA ASP A 360 -5.87 -1.76 -17.24
C ASP A 360 -7.31 -1.24 -17.08
N MET A 361 -7.93 -0.58 -18.07
CA MET A 361 -9.30 -0.05 -17.91
C MET A 361 -10.38 -1.11 -17.62
N ARG A 362 -10.12 -2.37 -17.99
CA ARG A 362 -10.98 -3.50 -17.60
C ARG A 362 -11.03 -3.69 -16.07
N TYR A 363 -9.99 -3.30 -15.34
CA TYR A 363 -9.97 -3.29 -13.87
C TYR A 363 -11.09 -2.42 -13.29
N VAL A 364 -11.35 -1.25 -13.88
CA VAL A 364 -12.40 -0.33 -13.42
C VAL A 364 -13.80 -0.93 -13.62
N ALA A 365 -14.04 -1.50 -14.80
CA ALA A 365 -15.30 -2.20 -15.10
C ALA A 365 -15.52 -3.41 -14.17
N ARG A 366 -14.48 -4.22 -13.95
CA ARG A 366 -14.51 -5.35 -13.03
C ARG A 366 -14.81 -4.92 -11.58
N ASN A 367 -14.32 -3.77 -11.13
CA ASN A 367 -14.67 -3.24 -9.81
C ASN A 367 -16.16 -2.91 -9.71
N ALA A 368 -16.73 -2.30 -10.75
CA ALA A 368 -18.16 -1.98 -10.79
C ALA A 368 -19.00 -3.25 -10.72
N GLU A 369 -18.71 -4.23 -11.57
CA GLU A 369 -19.44 -5.50 -11.61
C GLU A 369 -19.27 -6.31 -10.32
N TRP A 370 -18.07 -6.30 -9.75
CA TRP A 370 -17.78 -6.96 -8.49
C TRP A 370 -18.56 -6.31 -7.34
N PHE A 371 -18.57 -4.98 -7.26
CA PHE A 371 -19.34 -4.22 -6.27
C PHE A 371 -20.84 -4.45 -6.40
N LEU A 372 -21.39 -4.37 -7.61
CA LEU A 372 -22.81 -4.59 -7.84
C LEU A 372 -23.26 -6.02 -7.48
N ARG A 373 -22.36 -7.02 -7.58
CA ARG A 373 -22.66 -8.42 -7.21
C ARG A 373 -22.42 -8.74 -5.73
N HIS A 374 -21.38 -8.17 -5.12
CA HIS A 374 -20.91 -8.59 -3.79
C HIS A 374 -21.02 -7.50 -2.72
N GLY A 375 -21.40 -6.28 -3.10
CA GLY A 375 -21.49 -5.13 -2.21
C GLY A 375 -20.14 -4.58 -1.74
N LYS A 376 -19.02 -4.97 -2.36
CA LYS A 376 -17.66 -4.52 -2.04
C LYS A 376 -16.81 -4.39 -3.30
N LEU A 377 -15.81 -3.52 -3.30
CA LEU A 377 -14.87 -3.31 -4.42
C LEU A 377 -13.84 -4.45 -4.51
N LEU A 378 -13.22 -4.58 -5.68
CA LEU A 378 -12.12 -5.51 -5.96
C LEU A 378 -10.78 -4.82 -5.68
N THR A 379 -10.61 -4.34 -4.45
CA THR A 379 -9.48 -3.52 -4.03
C THR A 379 -8.63 -4.19 -2.95
N ASN A 380 -9.06 -5.35 -2.43
CA ASN A 380 -8.37 -6.11 -1.38
C ASN A 380 -7.99 -5.25 -0.15
N THR A 381 -8.80 -4.25 0.22
CA THR A 381 -8.58 -3.29 1.32
C THR A 381 -7.60 -2.14 1.03
N PHE A 382 -7.25 -1.90 -0.23
CA PHE A 382 -6.30 -0.85 -0.64
C PHE A 382 -6.96 0.19 -1.55
N PRO A 383 -7.10 1.46 -1.14
CA PRO A 383 -7.44 2.51 -2.10
C PRO A 383 -6.29 2.70 -3.10
N PRO A 384 -6.57 2.95 -4.39
CA PRO A 384 -5.55 3.33 -5.36
C PRO A 384 -5.05 4.74 -5.04
N GLN A 385 -4.07 4.83 -4.15
CA GLN A 385 -3.35 6.07 -3.87
C GLN A 385 -1.99 6.06 -4.57
N GLN A 386 -1.54 7.28 -4.84
CA GLN A 386 -0.41 7.60 -5.69
C GLN A 386 0.91 7.15 -5.04
N MET A 387 1.70 6.37 -5.76
CA MET A 387 3.02 6.75 -6.25
C MET A 387 3.56 5.56 -7.01
N LEU A 388 3.46 5.67 -8.32
CA LEU A 388 4.31 4.94 -9.22
C LEU A 388 5.73 5.42 -8.93
N ASN A 389 6.64 4.53 -8.56
CA ASN A 389 7.81 4.25 -9.39
C ASN A 389 8.91 3.45 -8.64
N ALA A 390 9.00 3.46 -7.30
CA ALA A 390 10.09 2.74 -6.62
C ALA A 390 9.85 1.23 -6.57
N ILE A 391 8.60 0.74 -6.62
CA ILE A 391 8.27 -0.70 -6.51
C ILE A 391 9.02 -1.57 -7.53
N PRO A 392 9.03 -1.26 -8.84
CA PRO A 392 9.88 -1.96 -9.80
C PRO A 392 11.36 -1.98 -9.41
N VAL A 393 11.87 -0.90 -8.81
CA VAL A 393 13.27 -0.81 -8.35
C VAL A 393 13.49 -1.74 -7.16
N GLY A 394 12.62 -1.70 -6.15
CA GLY A 394 12.69 -2.58 -4.99
C GLY A 394 12.59 -4.05 -5.40
N LEU A 395 11.63 -4.41 -6.26
CA LEU A 395 11.51 -5.78 -6.78
C LEU A 395 12.76 -6.21 -7.56
N ALA A 396 13.34 -5.34 -8.40
CA ALA A 396 14.56 -5.64 -9.14
C ALA A 396 15.78 -5.80 -8.21
N ALA A 397 15.92 -4.93 -7.21
CA ALA A 397 16.97 -5.02 -6.19
C ALA A 397 16.81 -6.27 -5.30
N GLY A 398 15.58 -6.61 -4.93
CA GLY A 398 15.24 -7.85 -4.23
C GLY A 398 15.56 -9.08 -5.08
N ALA A 399 15.23 -9.06 -6.37
CA ALA A 399 15.58 -10.13 -7.31
C ALA A 399 17.10 -10.30 -7.43
N TYR A 400 17.85 -9.20 -7.52
CA TYR A 400 19.32 -9.21 -7.51
C TYR A 400 19.85 -9.85 -6.23
N MET A 401 19.42 -9.36 -5.07
CA MET A 401 19.90 -9.82 -3.77
C MET A 401 19.58 -11.30 -3.55
N LEU A 402 18.33 -11.71 -3.77
CA LEU A 402 17.91 -13.09 -3.60
C LEU A 402 18.64 -14.02 -4.57
N SER A 403 18.89 -13.59 -5.81
CA SER A 403 19.68 -14.35 -6.78
C SER A 403 21.14 -14.48 -6.34
N LYS A 404 21.75 -13.39 -5.86
CA LYS A 404 23.15 -13.35 -5.40
C LYS A 404 23.40 -14.35 -4.28
N TYR A 405 22.44 -14.45 -3.36
CA TYR A 405 22.52 -15.37 -2.24
C TYR A 405 21.84 -16.74 -2.50
N LYS A 406 21.51 -17.05 -3.76
CA LYS A 406 20.91 -18.33 -4.20
C LYS A 406 19.64 -18.71 -3.42
N ASP A 407 18.83 -17.73 -3.08
CA ASP A 407 17.56 -17.93 -2.40
C ASP A 407 16.52 -18.53 -3.38
N PRO A 408 15.80 -19.60 -3.01
CA PRO A 408 14.81 -20.24 -3.89
C PRO A 408 13.66 -19.33 -4.34
N THR A 409 13.36 -18.26 -3.59
CA THR A 409 12.30 -17.30 -3.94
C THR A 409 12.72 -16.31 -5.02
N ALA A 410 14.02 -16.24 -5.36
CA ALA A 410 14.58 -15.32 -6.35
C ALA A 410 13.85 -15.37 -7.70
N SER A 411 13.49 -16.56 -8.19
CA SER A 411 12.77 -16.71 -9.46
C SER A 411 11.38 -16.08 -9.44
N THR A 412 10.69 -16.08 -8.29
CA THR A 412 9.38 -15.44 -8.16
C THR A 412 9.55 -13.93 -8.21
N VAL A 413 10.42 -13.39 -7.36
CA VAL A 413 10.67 -11.94 -7.29
C VAL A 413 11.18 -11.40 -8.62
N LEU A 414 12.08 -12.13 -9.30
CA LEU A 414 12.56 -11.78 -10.63
C LEU A 414 11.44 -11.71 -11.67
N THR A 415 10.50 -12.67 -11.65
CA THR A 415 9.36 -12.67 -12.59
C THR A 415 8.49 -11.42 -12.38
N HIS A 416 8.19 -11.08 -11.13
CA HIS A 416 7.44 -9.86 -10.80
C HIS A 416 8.20 -8.58 -11.18
N ALA A 417 9.50 -8.52 -10.91
CA ALA A 417 10.35 -7.39 -11.30
C ALA A 417 10.35 -7.19 -12.82
N MET A 418 10.58 -8.26 -13.59
CA MET A 418 10.57 -8.21 -15.05
C MET A 418 9.22 -7.76 -15.60
N ASN A 419 8.12 -8.35 -15.10
CA ASN A 419 6.77 -7.97 -15.54
C ASN A 419 6.50 -6.48 -15.24
N SER A 420 6.88 -5.99 -14.06
CA SER A 420 6.69 -4.58 -13.70
C SER A 420 7.48 -3.61 -14.58
N VAL A 421 8.75 -3.92 -14.90
CA VAL A 421 9.59 -3.07 -15.75
C VAL A 421 9.14 -3.11 -17.21
N ASP A 422 8.77 -4.30 -17.70
CA ASP A 422 8.27 -4.48 -19.07
C ASP A 422 7.01 -3.64 -19.31
N GLN A 423 6.10 -3.58 -18.32
CA GLN A 423 4.89 -2.76 -18.42
C GLN A 423 5.17 -1.26 -18.54
N LEU A 424 6.13 -0.76 -17.75
CA LEU A 424 6.56 0.64 -17.86
C LEU A 424 7.20 0.92 -19.21
N PHE A 425 7.97 -0.01 -19.74
CA PHE A 425 8.62 0.14 -21.04
C PHE A 425 7.64 0.07 -22.21
N GLU A 426 6.67 -0.83 -22.18
CA GLU A 426 5.61 -0.89 -23.18
C GLU A 426 4.79 0.41 -23.22
N ALA A 427 4.51 1.01 -22.06
CA ALA A 427 3.87 2.32 -21.98
C ALA A 427 4.75 3.41 -22.64
N GLU A 428 6.05 3.44 -22.32
CA GLU A 428 7.02 4.37 -22.90
C GLU A 428 7.06 4.26 -24.44
N LEU A 429 7.15 3.05 -24.99
CA LEU A 429 7.16 2.80 -26.44
C LEU A 429 5.87 3.25 -27.14
N LYS A 430 4.74 3.25 -26.43
CA LYS A 430 3.44 3.77 -26.91
C LYS A 430 3.35 5.30 -26.78
N GLY A 431 4.46 6.00 -26.49
CA GLY A 431 4.54 7.45 -26.36
C GLY A 431 4.06 7.97 -25.01
N ARG A 432 3.84 7.10 -24.02
CA ARG A 432 3.42 7.50 -22.67
C ARG A 432 4.65 7.86 -21.85
N LYS A 433 4.85 9.16 -21.64
CA LYS A 433 6.06 9.69 -21.01
C LYS A 433 5.90 9.81 -19.50
N LEU A 434 6.63 8.98 -18.75
CA LEU A 434 6.71 9.06 -17.30
C LEU A 434 7.42 10.35 -16.84
N THR A 435 6.85 11.04 -15.84
CA THR A 435 7.48 12.23 -15.24
C THR A 435 8.82 11.91 -14.57
N ARG A 436 8.94 10.75 -13.92
CA ARG A 436 10.09 10.36 -13.08
C ARG A 436 10.84 9.15 -13.67
N VAL A 437 11.67 9.42 -14.67
CA VAL A 437 12.43 8.39 -15.43
C VAL A 437 13.51 7.63 -14.67
N PHE A 438 14.03 8.20 -13.58
CA PHE A 438 15.17 7.65 -12.85
C PHE A 438 14.85 6.30 -12.17
N PHE A 439 13.59 6.04 -11.82
CA PHE A 439 13.19 4.77 -11.22
C PHE A 439 13.20 3.61 -12.25
N PRO A 440 12.56 3.71 -13.43
CA PRO A 440 12.72 2.72 -14.48
C PRO A 440 14.19 2.44 -14.87
N ILE A 441 15.04 3.48 -14.86
CA ILE A 441 16.49 3.34 -15.08
C ILE A 441 17.12 2.47 -13.98
N ARG A 442 16.86 2.78 -12.70
CA ARG A 442 17.37 1.99 -11.56
C ARG A 442 16.90 0.54 -11.60
N ALA A 443 15.61 0.31 -11.86
CA ALA A 443 15.05 -1.03 -11.97
C ALA A 443 15.74 -1.83 -13.09
N SER A 444 15.94 -1.22 -14.25
CA SER A 444 16.62 -1.85 -15.39
C SER A 444 18.08 -2.16 -15.08
N ALA A 445 18.79 -1.25 -14.42
CA ALA A 445 20.18 -1.46 -14.02
C ALA A 445 20.32 -2.63 -13.05
N TRP A 446 19.42 -2.77 -12.06
CA TRP A 446 19.37 -3.94 -11.20
C TRP A 446 19.06 -5.24 -11.97
N LEU A 447 18.17 -5.19 -12.97
CA LEU A 447 17.89 -6.33 -13.84
C LEU A 447 19.09 -6.69 -14.73
N VAL A 448 19.89 -5.73 -15.20
CA VAL A 448 21.16 -5.98 -15.89
C VAL A 448 22.14 -6.69 -14.96
N LYS A 449 22.38 -6.17 -13.75
CA LYS A 449 23.25 -6.82 -12.74
C LYS A 449 22.77 -8.24 -12.41
N THR A 450 21.45 -8.43 -12.28
CA THR A 450 20.86 -9.76 -12.05
C THR A 450 21.08 -10.68 -13.24
N ALA A 451 20.91 -10.19 -14.46
CA ALA A 451 21.12 -10.96 -15.68
C ALA A 451 22.58 -11.40 -15.83
N GLU A 452 23.54 -10.53 -15.54
CA GLU A 452 24.96 -10.85 -15.54
C GLU A 452 25.30 -11.91 -14.50
N LEU A 453 24.80 -11.75 -13.27
CA LEU A 453 24.94 -12.74 -12.20
C LEU A 453 24.42 -14.12 -12.61
N LEU A 454 23.30 -14.17 -13.34
CA LEU A 454 22.66 -15.39 -13.82
C LEU A 454 23.24 -15.91 -15.15
N GLY A 455 24.15 -15.17 -15.79
CA GLY A 455 24.67 -15.49 -17.13
C GLY A 455 23.62 -15.39 -18.25
N ASN A 456 22.53 -14.62 -18.04
CA ASN A 456 21.44 -14.46 -19.00
C ASN A 456 21.66 -13.25 -19.92
N ARG A 457 22.44 -13.46 -20.99
CA ARG A 457 22.81 -12.36 -21.92
C ARG A 457 21.60 -11.68 -22.58
N ALA A 458 20.58 -12.45 -22.98
CA ALA A 458 19.39 -11.90 -23.63
C ALA A 458 18.63 -10.94 -22.70
N MET A 459 18.54 -11.27 -21.41
CA MET A 459 17.95 -10.39 -20.41
C MET A 459 18.80 -9.14 -20.17
N ALA A 460 20.13 -9.28 -20.10
CA ALA A 460 21.04 -8.14 -19.95
C ALA A 460 20.91 -7.16 -21.12
N ASP A 461 20.93 -7.66 -22.36
CA ASP A 461 20.81 -6.82 -23.56
C ASP A 461 19.44 -6.13 -23.63
N LYS A 462 18.34 -6.84 -23.28
CA LYS A 462 16.99 -6.28 -23.22
C LYS A 462 16.94 -5.08 -22.26
N TYR A 463 17.34 -5.27 -21.00
CA TYR A 463 17.19 -4.21 -19.99
C TYR A 463 18.24 -3.10 -20.13
N ALA A 464 19.42 -3.38 -20.66
CA ALA A 464 20.39 -2.33 -21.04
C ALA A 464 19.84 -1.44 -22.16
N HIS A 465 19.15 -2.02 -23.15
CA HIS A 465 18.50 -1.27 -24.22
C HIS A 465 17.37 -0.36 -23.69
N MET A 466 16.50 -0.90 -22.83
CA MET A 466 15.41 -0.12 -22.20
C MET A 466 15.99 1.04 -21.36
N MET A 467 16.98 0.74 -20.53
CA MET A 467 17.66 1.72 -19.70
C MET A 467 18.25 2.87 -20.51
N ARG A 468 18.88 2.58 -21.66
CA ARG A 468 19.44 3.60 -22.54
C ARG A 468 18.38 4.57 -23.07
N ILE A 469 17.21 4.07 -23.47
CA ILE A 469 16.11 4.92 -23.96
C ILE A 469 15.67 5.92 -22.87
N TRP A 470 15.51 5.46 -21.63
CA TRP A 470 15.14 6.35 -20.53
C TRP A 470 16.28 7.30 -20.12
N LEU A 471 17.54 6.84 -20.16
CA LEU A 471 18.71 7.69 -19.92
C LEU A 471 18.80 8.82 -20.95
N GLU A 472 18.57 8.55 -22.23
CA GLU A 472 18.53 9.57 -23.28
C GLU A 472 17.50 10.67 -22.95
N ARG A 473 16.30 10.31 -22.47
CA ARG A 473 15.32 11.31 -22.01
C ARG A 473 15.76 12.03 -20.74
N MET A 474 16.25 11.30 -19.74
CA MET A 474 16.71 11.87 -18.47
C MET A 474 17.89 12.82 -18.65
N LEU A 475 18.73 12.62 -19.66
CA LEU A 475 19.87 13.49 -19.97
C LEU A 475 19.55 14.54 -21.03
N SER A 476 18.27 14.74 -21.33
CA SER A 476 17.79 15.76 -22.27
C SER A 476 17.15 16.95 -21.56
N ALA A 477 16.98 18.04 -22.31
CA ALA A 477 16.26 19.23 -21.87
C ALA A 477 14.79 18.94 -21.47
N GLU A 478 14.19 17.83 -21.94
CA GLU A 478 12.83 17.43 -21.54
C GLU A 478 12.72 17.16 -20.03
N SER A 479 13.79 16.67 -19.41
CA SER A 479 13.85 16.43 -17.96
C SER A 479 14.30 17.66 -17.16
N GLY A 480 14.61 18.77 -17.83
CA GLY A 480 15.25 19.94 -17.23
C GLY A 480 16.74 19.76 -16.91
N TYR A 481 17.40 18.73 -17.45
CA TYR A 481 18.84 18.53 -17.30
C TYR A 481 19.63 19.65 -18.01
N ASP A 482 20.48 20.35 -17.26
CA ASP A 482 21.25 21.51 -17.76
C ASP A 482 22.68 21.18 -18.20
N GLY A 483 23.05 19.89 -18.19
CA GLY A 483 24.41 19.41 -18.47
C GLY A 483 25.21 19.05 -17.22
N ASN A 484 24.82 19.58 -16.06
CA ASN A 484 25.41 19.29 -14.76
C ASN A 484 24.38 18.72 -13.77
N GLY A 485 23.11 19.13 -13.80
CA GLY A 485 22.11 18.67 -12.84
C GLY A 485 20.66 18.77 -13.33
N TRP A 486 19.74 18.24 -12.51
CA TRP A 486 18.28 18.21 -12.76
C TRP A 486 17.51 19.19 -11.85
N PRO A 487 16.28 19.61 -12.18
CA PRO A 487 15.49 20.53 -11.36
C PRO A 487 15.24 20.02 -9.93
N GLY A 488 15.19 20.91 -8.92
CA GLY A 488 14.91 20.50 -7.53
C GLY A 488 15.98 19.63 -6.85
N GLY A 489 15.91 19.46 -5.53
CA GLY A 489 16.86 18.62 -4.79
C GLY A 489 16.60 17.13 -4.96
N TRP A 490 15.32 16.75 -4.89
CA TRP A 490 14.83 15.38 -4.94
C TRP A 490 15.08 14.69 -6.29
N ASP A 491 14.74 15.35 -7.42
CA ASP A 491 14.98 14.78 -8.75
C ASP A 491 16.48 14.67 -9.04
N HIS A 492 17.27 15.69 -8.67
CA HIS A 492 18.73 15.65 -8.85
C HIS A 492 19.36 14.46 -8.13
N PHE A 493 19.00 14.23 -6.87
CA PHE A 493 19.50 13.09 -6.09
C PHE A 493 19.15 11.76 -6.78
N ASN A 494 17.87 11.56 -7.10
CA ASN A 494 17.41 10.30 -7.66
C ASN A 494 17.98 10.04 -9.06
N ALA A 495 18.11 11.07 -9.89
CA ALA A 495 18.75 10.98 -11.19
C ALA A 495 20.24 10.67 -11.06
N SER A 496 20.96 11.29 -10.12
CA SER A 496 22.37 10.99 -9.86
C SER A 496 22.56 9.53 -9.41
N LYS A 497 21.72 9.04 -8.50
CA LYS A 497 21.70 7.64 -8.07
C LYS A 497 21.39 6.70 -9.24
N ALA A 498 20.48 7.07 -10.13
CA ALA A 498 20.16 6.29 -11.34
C ALA A 498 21.33 6.23 -12.33
N VAL A 499 22.03 7.35 -12.58
CA VAL A 499 23.23 7.39 -13.42
C VAL A 499 24.35 6.53 -12.81
N TRP A 500 24.57 6.64 -11.49
CA TRP A 500 25.57 5.82 -10.79
C TRP A 500 25.27 4.33 -10.97
N LEU A 501 24.04 3.90 -10.69
CA LEU A 501 23.67 2.50 -10.79
C LEU A 501 23.70 1.99 -12.25
N ALA A 502 23.34 2.82 -13.22
CA ALA A 502 23.47 2.50 -14.64
C ALA A 502 24.94 2.34 -15.08
N TYR A 503 25.85 3.17 -14.55
CA TYR A 503 27.29 3.00 -14.71
C TYR A 503 27.76 1.68 -14.06
N ASP A 504 27.38 1.43 -12.81
CA ASP A 504 27.75 0.21 -12.09
C ASP A 504 27.28 -1.07 -12.81
N ALA A 505 26.12 -1.00 -13.47
CA ALA A 505 25.54 -2.11 -14.23
C ALA A 505 26.15 -2.31 -15.63
N THR A 506 26.75 -1.29 -16.25
CA THR A 506 27.20 -1.38 -17.67
C THR A 506 28.70 -1.15 -17.87
N GLY A 507 29.36 -0.50 -16.91
CA GLY A 507 30.73 -0.02 -17.04
C GLY A 507 30.91 1.14 -18.01
N ASP A 508 29.83 1.79 -18.47
CA ASP A 508 29.90 2.88 -19.45
C ASP A 508 30.59 4.13 -18.87
N PRO A 509 31.79 4.51 -19.36
CA PRO A 509 32.53 5.65 -18.83
C PRO A 509 31.82 7.00 -19.04
N ASP A 510 30.93 7.12 -20.03
CA ASP A 510 30.18 8.36 -20.26
C ASP A 510 29.17 8.61 -19.13
N LEU A 511 28.56 7.54 -18.60
CA LEU A 511 27.68 7.63 -17.44
C LEU A 511 28.44 8.01 -16.18
N LYS A 512 29.67 7.49 -15.99
CA LYS A 512 30.54 7.94 -14.89
C LYS A 512 30.85 9.43 -14.98
N ALA A 513 31.15 9.93 -16.18
CA ALA A 513 31.41 11.35 -16.40
C ALA A 513 30.17 12.23 -16.14
N VAL A 514 28.97 11.75 -16.47
CA VAL A 514 27.70 12.42 -16.10
C VAL A 514 27.55 12.49 -14.59
N PHE A 515 27.74 11.37 -13.89
CA PHE A 515 27.67 11.32 -12.43
C PHE A 515 28.64 12.31 -11.78
N ASP A 516 29.89 12.33 -12.23
CA ASP A 516 30.92 13.23 -11.68
C ASP A 516 30.57 14.72 -11.85
N ARG A 517 29.96 15.09 -12.98
CA ARG A 517 29.44 16.46 -13.16
C ARG A 517 28.29 16.76 -12.20
N ALA A 518 27.38 15.82 -12.00
CA ALA A 518 26.27 15.97 -11.06
C ALA A 518 26.73 16.17 -9.63
N MET A 519 27.80 15.48 -9.21
CA MET A 519 28.36 15.66 -7.87
C MET A 519 28.89 17.07 -7.61
N SER A 520 29.38 17.77 -8.63
CA SER A 520 29.90 19.13 -8.49
C SER A 520 28.84 20.21 -8.25
N VAL A 521 27.56 19.86 -8.39
CA VAL A 521 26.44 20.80 -8.22
C VAL A 521 26.23 21.17 -6.75
N TYR A 522 26.57 20.26 -5.83
CA TYR A 522 26.44 20.48 -4.39
C TYR A 522 27.79 20.74 -3.72
N THR A 523 27.79 21.69 -2.78
CA THR A 523 28.88 21.91 -1.84
C THR A 523 28.33 22.09 -0.43
N ILE A 524 29.18 21.99 0.58
CA ILE A 524 28.78 22.16 1.98
C ILE A 524 29.87 22.92 2.74
N ASP A 525 29.45 23.77 3.68
CA ASP A 525 30.33 24.43 4.66
C ASP A 525 29.63 24.52 6.04
N GLU A 526 30.21 25.29 6.96
CA GLU A 526 29.66 25.48 8.32
C GLU A 526 28.28 26.17 8.36
N ASP A 527 27.94 26.89 7.29
CA ASP A 527 26.74 27.68 7.16
C ASP A 527 25.59 26.89 6.55
N GLY A 528 25.86 25.88 5.71
CA GLY A 528 24.84 25.02 5.12
C GLY A 528 25.27 24.26 3.87
N ILE A 529 24.27 23.72 3.17
CA ILE A 529 24.42 23.09 1.86
C ILE A 529 24.14 24.14 0.79
N TYR A 530 24.90 24.07 -0.30
CA TYR A 530 24.78 24.98 -1.44
C TYR A 530 24.54 24.17 -2.69
N ARG A 531 23.71 24.74 -3.57
CA ARG A 531 23.48 24.23 -4.91
C ARG A 531 23.84 25.31 -5.92
N TYR A 532 24.75 25.02 -6.84
CA TYR A 532 25.29 26.03 -7.76
C TYR A 532 25.80 27.29 -7.04
N GLY A 533 26.43 27.11 -5.86
CA GLY A 533 26.91 28.22 -5.02
C GLY A 533 25.82 29.02 -4.30
N HIS A 534 24.53 28.69 -4.50
CA HIS A 534 23.44 29.29 -3.75
C HIS A 534 23.14 28.47 -2.51
N LYS A 535 23.18 29.12 -1.34
CA LYS A 535 22.82 28.50 -0.07
C LYS A 535 21.36 28.05 -0.15
N MET A 536 21.11 26.80 0.18
CA MET A 536 19.76 26.25 0.24
C MET A 536 19.10 26.67 1.56
N GLU A 537 17.81 27.02 1.52
CA GLU A 537 17.09 27.42 2.73
C GLU A 537 16.81 26.19 3.63
N ALA A 538 17.16 26.27 4.92
CA ALA A 538 16.85 25.26 5.94
C ALA A 538 15.41 25.43 6.46
N PRO A 539 14.64 24.36 6.75
CA PRO A 539 13.79 23.70 5.75
C PRO A 539 12.30 24.10 5.76
N GLY A 540 11.64 23.88 4.60
CA GLY A 540 10.19 23.77 4.39
C GLY A 540 9.83 23.13 3.02
N GLY A 541 8.85 22.23 2.95
CA GLY A 541 8.37 21.56 1.71
C GLY A 541 9.15 20.27 1.33
N PHE A 542 8.98 19.72 0.10
CA PHE A 542 9.73 18.55 -0.45
C PHE A 542 11.26 18.71 -0.47
N GLU A 543 11.74 19.88 -0.06
CA GLU A 543 13.13 20.20 0.16
C GLU A 543 13.63 19.75 1.56
N THR A 544 12.78 19.24 2.46
CA THR A 544 13.18 18.66 3.76
C THR A 544 14.13 17.47 3.70
N TYR A 545 14.31 16.81 2.55
CA TYR A 545 15.21 15.65 2.40
C TYR A 545 16.72 15.99 2.33
N PHE A 546 17.12 17.24 2.61
CA PHE A 546 18.49 17.72 2.41
C PHE A 546 19.56 17.04 3.27
N GLY A 547 19.20 16.35 4.35
CA GLY A 547 20.14 15.55 5.13
C GLY A 547 20.40 14.18 4.49
N SER A 548 19.35 13.42 4.27
CA SER A 548 19.45 12.03 3.79
C SER A 548 19.96 11.93 2.34
N MET A 549 19.50 12.79 1.44
CA MET A 549 19.75 12.63 0.01
C MET A 549 21.21 12.89 -0.38
N PRO A 550 21.81 14.06 -0.11
CA PRO A 550 23.24 14.27 -0.34
C PRO A 550 24.09 13.22 0.39
N PHE A 551 23.71 12.80 1.61
CA PHE A 551 24.44 11.77 2.35
C PHE A 551 24.55 10.44 1.60
N GLY A 552 23.48 9.98 0.94
CA GLY A 552 23.50 8.77 0.12
C GLY A 552 24.35 8.93 -1.15
N VAL A 553 24.15 10.02 -1.91
CA VAL A 553 24.83 10.23 -3.19
C VAL A 553 26.33 10.57 -3.03
N TRP A 554 26.72 11.33 -1.99
CA TRP A 554 28.13 11.51 -1.64
C TRP A 554 28.79 10.20 -1.21
N GLY A 555 28.07 9.33 -0.48
CA GLY A 555 28.58 8.00 -0.16
C GLY A 555 28.80 7.13 -1.39
N LEU A 556 27.92 7.20 -2.38
CA LEU A 556 28.11 6.55 -3.68
C LEU A 556 29.33 7.12 -4.44
N ALA A 557 29.56 8.43 -4.36
CA ALA A 557 30.74 9.07 -4.94
C ALA A 557 32.04 8.73 -4.18
N GLY A 558 31.94 8.30 -2.93
CA GLY A 558 33.07 8.10 -2.04
C GLY A 558 33.57 9.38 -1.36
N ASP A 559 32.74 10.41 -1.31
CA ASP A 559 33.07 11.71 -0.74
C ASP A 559 32.78 11.74 0.77
N THR A 560 33.62 11.01 1.50
CA THR A 560 33.49 10.85 2.96
C THR A 560 33.68 12.17 3.73
N GLU A 561 34.44 13.12 3.17
CA GLU A 561 34.64 14.44 3.76
C GLU A 561 33.33 15.25 3.74
N MET A 562 32.61 15.27 2.62
CA MET A 562 31.30 15.92 2.53
C MET A 562 30.26 15.25 3.43
N GLN A 563 30.25 13.91 3.51
CA GLN A 563 29.37 13.19 4.45
C GLN A 563 29.67 13.56 5.91
N GLN A 564 30.95 13.67 6.29
CA GLN A 564 31.34 14.04 7.65
C GLN A 564 31.00 15.51 7.95
N ALA A 565 31.21 16.42 6.99
CA ALA A 565 30.81 17.82 7.09
C ALA A 565 29.30 17.94 7.31
N LEU A 566 28.51 17.12 6.63
CA LEU A 566 27.05 17.09 6.79
C LEU A 566 26.63 16.63 8.18
N LEU A 567 27.22 15.55 8.70
CA LEU A 567 26.93 15.08 10.06
C LEU A 567 27.29 16.14 11.12
N GLY A 568 28.34 16.93 10.87
CA GLY A 568 28.77 18.03 11.73
C GLY A 568 28.00 19.35 11.56
N LEU A 569 27.13 19.46 10.55
CA LEU A 569 26.43 20.71 10.23
C LEU A 569 25.45 21.09 11.36
N ALA A 570 25.54 22.33 11.84
CA ALA A 570 24.66 22.84 12.88
C ALA A 570 23.35 23.39 12.28
N VAL A 571 22.25 22.69 12.51
CA VAL A 571 20.92 22.97 11.95
C VAL A 571 19.93 23.42 13.03
N PRO A 572 18.90 24.23 12.68
CA PRO A 572 17.86 24.62 13.63
C PRO A 572 17.07 23.42 14.16
N ALA A 573 16.84 23.35 15.48
CA ALA A 573 16.00 22.32 16.11
C ALA A 573 14.76 22.88 16.80
N GLU A 574 14.92 23.95 17.60
CA GLU A 574 13.83 24.71 18.22
C GLU A 574 14.07 26.22 18.00
N PRO A 575 13.04 27.09 18.17
CA PRO A 575 13.24 28.54 18.10
C PRO A 575 14.37 29.01 19.01
N GLY A 576 15.47 29.49 18.41
CA GLY A 576 16.66 29.98 19.13
C GLY A 576 17.71 28.92 19.48
N SER A 577 17.57 27.66 19.06
CA SER A 577 18.57 26.61 19.27
C SER A 577 19.06 25.98 17.96
N LYS A 578 20.34 25.58 17.95
CA LYS A 578 20.94 24.76 16.89
C LYS A 578 21.48 23.48 17.50
N VAL A 579 21.37 22.37 16.78
CA VAL A 579 21.98 21.08 17.10
C VAL A 579 22.70 20.55 15.86
N THR A 580 23.62 19.60 16.00
CA THR A 580 24.23 19.00 14.81
C THR A 580 23.22 18.10 14.09
N VAL A 581 23.38 17.90 12.80
CA VAL A 581 22.60 16.92 12.04
C VAL A 581 22.71 15.52 12.67
N ALA A 582 23.90 15.14 13.14
CA ALA A 582 24.10 13.90 13.90
C ALA A 582 23.21 13.82 15.16
N ASP A 583 23.05 14.94 15.89
CA ASP A 583 22.18 15.03 17.06
C ASP A 583 20.68 14.93 16.71
N MET A 584 20.27 15.31 15.50
CA MET A 584 18.86 15.17 15.08
C MET A 584 18.47 13.72 14.79
N TRP A 585 19.40 12.93 14.27
CA TRP A 585 19.17 11.50 14.00
C TRP A 585 18.98 10.68 15.29
N HIS A 586 19.49 11.14 16.44
CA HIS A 586 19.32 10.49 17.75
C HIS A 586 17.85 10.30 18.18
N ALA A 587 16.92 11.11 17.65
CA ALA A 587 15.52 11.04 18.02
C ALA A 587 14.70 10.05 17.17
N ALA A 588 15.35 9.02 16.63
CA ALA A 588 14.72 7.98 15.78
C ALA A 588 13.91 8.56 14.60
N GLY A 589 14.43 9.62 13.98
CA GLY A 589 13.78 10.25 12.82
C GLY A 589 12.91 11.48 13.12
N ASN A 590 12.73 11.86 14.39
CA ASN A 590 11.91 13.02 14.78
C ASN A 590 12.51 14.40 14.44
N GLY A 591 13.60 14.48 13.68
CA GLY A 591 14.17 15.75 13.21
C GLY A 591 13.68 16.09 11.80
N PRO A 592 13.45 17.38 11.43
CA PRO A 592 13.16 17.79 10.05
C PRO A 592 14.15 17.30 8.98
N TRP A 593 15.33 16.81 9.37
CA TRP A 593 16.39 16.28 8.51
C TRP A 593 16.49 14.73 8.51
N ALA A 594 15.69 14.07 9.34
CA ALA A 594 15.70 12.64 9.59
C ALA A 594 14.31 11.99 9.37
N GLN A 595 13.45 12.60 8.54
CA GLN A 595 12.09 12.12 8.28
C GLN A 595 12.09 10.60 8.01
N ASP A 596 11.11 9.89 8.58
CA ASP A 596 11.16 8.42 8.62
C ASP A 596 11.18 7.79 7.22
N ASP A 597 10.52 8.43 6.24
CA ASP A 597 10.45 8.05 4.82
C ASP A 597 11.70 8.47 4.01
N ALA A 598 12.63 9.19 4.63
CA ALA A 598 13.89 9.64 4.04
C ALA A 598 15.05 8.66 4.28
N ASN A 599 15.00 7.89 5.37
CA ASN A 599 16.04 6.90 5.71
C ASN A 599 16.29 5.88 4.60
N PRO A 600 15.25 5.31 3.93
CA PRO A 600 15.43 4.38 2.81
C PRO A 600 16.29 4.91 1.66
N GLU A 601 16.47 6.23 1.51
CA GLU A 601 17.22 6.79 0.38
C GLU A 601 18.74 6.68 0.54
N TYR A 602 19.25 6.70 1.77
CA TYR A 602 20.69 6.74 2.04
C TYR A 602 21.25 5.43 2.57
N VAL A 603 20.45 4.63 3.28
CA VAL A 603 20.91 3.37 3.89
C VAL A 603 21.47 2.42 2.82
N GLY A 604 22.56 1.75 3.15
CA GLY A 604 23.38 0.94 2.25
C GLY A 604 24.25 1.79 1.30
N SER A 605 23.64 2.70 0.53
CA SER A 605 24.34 3.49 -0.49
C SER A 605 25.42 4.42 0.09
N SER A 606 25.19 4.94 1.30
CA SER A 606 26.12 5.80 2.03
C SER A 606 27.45 5.14 2.38
N LEU A 607 27.53 3.80 2.35
CA LEU A 607 28.70 3.02 2.78
C LEU A 607 29.76 2.82 1.71
N LYS A 608 29.43 3.03 0.42
CA LYS A 608 30.30 2.65 -0.70
C LYS A 608 31.72 3.24 -0.59
N GLY A 609 31.83 4.52 -0.23
CA GLY A 609 33.10 5.24 -0.06
C GLY A 609 34.04 4.68 1.00
N LEU A 610 33.49 4.02 2.02
CA LEU A 610 34.25 3.58 3.19
C LEU A 610 35.07 2.32 2.94
N ASN A 611 34.81 1.59 1.84
CA ASN A 611 35.51 0.36 1.48
C ASN A 611 35.60 -0.66 2.64
N ILE A 612 34.52 -0.78 3.41
CA ILE A 612 34.46 -1.65 4.60
C ILE A 612 34.83 -3.09 4.21
N PRO A 613 35.69 -3.79 4.97
CA PRO A 613 36.04 -5.17 4.70
C PRO A 613 34.82 -6.11 4.66
N ARG A 614 34.68 -6.86 3.56
CA ARG A 614 33.58 -7.82 3.32
C ARG A 614 34.04 -9.27 3.23
N ARG A 615 35.25 -9.57 3.73
CA ARG A 615 35.81 -10.93 3.67
C ARG A 615 34.90 -11.94 4.36
N ARG A 616 34.31 -11.52 5.48
CA ARG A 616 33.30 -12.27 6.21
C ARG A 616 32.02 -11.45 6.20
N GLN A 617 30.92 -12.03 5.72
CA GLN A 617 29.59 -11.43 5.78
C GLN A 617 28.69 -12.24 6.71
N TYR A 618 27.81 -11.56 7.43
CA TYR A 618 26.86 -12.13 8.38
C TYR A 618 25.46 -12.10 7.76
N LEU A 619 24.88 -13.28 7.56
CA LEU A 619 23.50 -13.43 7.13
C LEU A 619 22.63 -13.47 8.37
N ILE A 620 21.85 -12.43 8.58
CA ILE A 620 21.09 -12.21 9.80
C ILE A 620 19.59 -12.39 9.56
N PRO A 621 18.84 -12.96 10.53
CA PRO A 621 17.39 -12.95 10.50
C PRO A 621 16.85 -11.53 10.74
N VAL A 622 15.57 -11.34 10.42
CA VAL A 622 14.85 -10.15 10.88
C VAL A 622 14.89 -10.08 12.42
N GLY A 623 15.10 -8.91 13.01
CA GLY A 623 15.16 -8.68 14.45
C GLY A 623 16.53 -8.97 15.09
N ALA A 624 17.52 -9.41 14.31
CA ALA A 624 18.91 -9.50 14.75
C ALA A 624 19.66 -8.22 14.35
N PHE A 625 19.42 -7.12 15.07
CA PHE A 625 19.92 -5.79 14.76
C PHE A 625 21.46 -5.72 14.89
N PRO A 626 22.21 -5.56 13.79
CA PRO A 626 23.66 -5.47 13.83
C PRO A 626 24.13 -4.04 14.14
N THR A 627 25.31 -3.97 14.71
CA THR A 627 26.20 -2.82 14.77
C THR A 627 27.51 -3.23 14.11
N TYR A 628 28.15 -2.31 13.40
CA TYR A 628 29.44 -2.58 12.79
C TYR A 628 30.29 -1.32 12.69
N ASP A 629 31.60 -1.49 12.51
CA ASP A 629 32.59 -0.43 12.37
C ASP A 629 33.24 -0.42 10.97
N GLU A 630 34.08 0.58 10.70
CA GLU A 630 34.84 0.72 9.44
C GLU A 630 35.81 -0.44 9.19
N ARG A 631 36.16 -1.21 10.23
CA ARG A 631 37.02 -2.40 10.12
C ARG A 631 36.23 -3.66 9.76
N GLY A 632 34.91 -3.57 9.68
CA GLY A 632 34.01 -4.68 9.41
C GLY A 632 33.78 -5.58 10.62
N THR A 633 34.07 -5.11 11.84
CA THR A 633 33.75 -5.82 13.08
C THR A 633 32.24 -5.75 13.29
N VAL A 634 31.57 -6.88 13.51
CA VAL A 634 30.11 -6.94 13.68
C VAL A 634 29.75 -7.42 15.08
N ALA A 635 28.81 -6.73 15.73
CA ALA A 635 28.12 -7.18 16.93
C ALA A 635 26.60 -7.14 16.71
N ILE A 636 25.88 -8.16 17.17
CA ILE A 636 24.45 -8.34 16.90
C ILE A 636 23.68 -8.37 18.22
N THR A 637 22.56 -7.64 18.27
CA THR A 637 21.62 -7.63 19.40
C THR A 637 20.22 -8.02 18.96
N GLY A 638 19.45 -8.65 19.86
CA GLY A 638 18.01 -8.89 19.66
C GLY A 638 17.12 -7.78 20.23
N ALA A 639 17.72 -6.74 20.83
CA ALA A 639 16.98 -5.62 21.40
C ALA A 639 16.44 -4.72 20.28
N ALA A 640 15.11 -4.56 20.24
CA ALA A 640 14.46 -3.71 19.25
C ALA A 640 14.82 -2.22 19.45
N PRO A 641 15.08 -1.46 18.37
CA PRO A 641 15.27 -0.02 18.42
C PRO A 641 14.07 0.73 19.02
N ILE A 642 12.86 0.32 18.67
CA ILE A 642 11.61 0.83 19.22
C ILE A 642 10.66 -0.32 19.58
N ASP A 643 9.69 -0.04 20.46
CA ASP A 643 8.63 -1.00 20.79
C ASP A 643 7.55 -1.00 19.69
N ASN A 644 7.75 -1.83 18.65
CA ASN A 644 6.76 -2.02 17.59
C ASN A 644 5.95 -3.29 17.85
N PRO A 645 4.65 -3.19 18.22
CA PRO A 645 3.81 -4.35 18.53
C PRO A 645 3.47 -5.21 17.29
N PHE A 646 3.77 -4.74 16.09
CA PHE A 646 3.56 -5.46 14.82
C PHE A 646 4.86 -6.05 14.25
N PHE A 647 5.99 -5.75 14.87
CA PHE A 647 7.27 -6.30 14.48
C PHE A 647 7.43 -7.71 15.03
N MET A 648 7.94 -8.61 14.20
CA MET A 648 8.22 -9.97 14.63
C MET A 648 9.58 -10.45 14.15
N PRO A 649 10.47 -10.83 15.10
CA PRO A 649 11.74 -11.42 14.77
C PRO A 649 11.60 -12.62 13.85
N GLY A 650 12.56 -12.74 12.95
CA GLY A 650 12.81 -13.90 12.14
C GLY A 650 13.29 -15.09 12.94
N VAL A 651 13.18 -16.25 12.32
CA VAL A 651 13.58 -17.54 12.91
C VAL A 651 14.84 -18.11 12.25
N MET A 652 15.39 -17.42 11.24
CA MET A 652 16.60 -17.87 10.58
C MET A 652 17.79 -17.80 11.54
N ALA A 653 18.65 -18.81 11.52
CA ALA A 653 19.90 -18.75 12.26
C ALA A 653 20.85 -17.72 11.63
N ILE A 654 21.64 -17.05 12.47
CA ILE A 654 22.77 -16.24 12.00
C ILE A 654 23.80 -17.19 11.39
N ASP A 655 24.27 -16.85 10.20
CA ASP A 655 25.23 -17.63 9.43
C ASP A 655 26.30 -16.71 8.85
N THR A 656 27.43 -17.27 8.43
CA THR A 656 28.56 -16.49 7.93
C THR A 656 29.05 -16.98 6.59
N ILE A 657 29.23 -16.04 5.66
CA ILE A 657 29.81 -16.28 4.34
C ILE A 657 31.25 -15.81 4.34
N GLU A 658 32.15 -16.71 3.98
CA GLU A 658 33.59 -16.46 3.89
C GLU A 658 34.01 -16.25 2.43
N ASN A 659 34.80 -15.20 2.19
CA ASN A 659 35.36 -14.79 0.90
C ASN A 659 34.31 -14.70 -0.22
N GLY A 660 33.08 -14.28 0.11
CA GLY A 660 31.98 -14.15 -0.85
C GLY A 660 31.46 -15.49 -1.41
N TYR A 661 31.90 -16.63 -0.88
CA TYR A 661 31.45 -17.94 -1.37
C TYR A 661 30.05 -18.27 -0.85
N VAL A 662 29.05 -18.07 -1.71
CA VAL A 662 27.65 -18.38 -1.40
C VAL A 662 27.34 -19.84 -1.76
N THR A 663 27.09 -20.68 -0.74
CA THR A 663 26.47 -22.00 -0.91
C THR A 663 24.96 -21.88 -0.96
N ALA A 664 24.32 -22.63 -1.88
CA ALA A 664 22.87 -22.74 -1.86
C ALA A 664 22.43 -23.39 -0.54
N ARG A 665 21.55 -22.70 0.21
CA ARG A 665 21.04 -23.18 1.49
C ARG A 665 20.01 -24.29 1.35
N HIS A 666 19.36 -24.35 0.19
CA HIS A 666 18.31 -25.30 -0.08
C HIS A 666 18.55 -26.03 -1.39
N GLN A 667 18.08 -27.27 -1.44
CA GLN A 667 18.05 -28.04 -2.68
C GLN A 667 16.73 -27.76 -3.41
N LEU A 668 16.81 -27.11 -4.57
CA LEU A 668 15.65 -26.84 -5.42
C LEU A 668 15.27 -28.08 -6.26
N ARG A 669 14.00 -28.44 -6.25
CA ARG A 669 13.39 -29.44 -7.12
C ARG A 669 12.32 -28.76 -7.99
N THR A 670 12.34 -29.07 -9.28
CA THR A 670 11.41 -28.51 -10.27
C THR A 670 10.64 -29.62 -10.97
N GLN A 671 9.33 -29.45 -11.17
CA GLN A 671 8.46 -30.35 -11.91
C GLN A 671 7.61 -29.55 -12.92
N THR A 672 7.51 -30.03 -14.15
CA THR A 672 6.87 -29.31 -15.26
C THR A 672 5.64 -30.05 -15.75
N PHE A 673 4.51 -29.34 -15.83
CA PHE A 673 3.22 -29.84 -16.26
C PHE A 673 2.83 -29.12 -17.55
N LEU A 674 2.72 -29.88 -18.64
CA LEU A 674 2.26 -29.40 -19.94
C LEU A 674 0.80 -29.80 -20.14
N PRO A 675 -0.02 -28.96 -20.80
CA PRO A 675 -1.38 -29.28 -21.21
C PRO A 675 -1.51 -30.67 -21.86
N ASP A 676 -2.43 -31.47 -21.36
CA ASP A 676 -2.72 -32.87 -21.75
C ASP A 676 -1.56 -33.87 -21.61
N GLY A 677 -0.45 -33.45 -21.00
CA GLY A 677 0.70 -34.28 -20.69
C GLY A 677 0.42 -35.30 -19.58
N ASN A 678 1.21 -36.37 -19.54
CA ASN A 678 1.06 -37.45 -18.55
C ASN A 678 1.18 -36.97 -17.09
N GLN A 679 2.03 -35.96 -16.83
CA GLN A 679 2.19 -35.40 -15.49
C GLN A 679 0.99 -34.55 -15.10
N GLU A 680 0.47 -33.72 -16.02
CA GLU A 680 -0.74 -32.94 -15.79
C GLU A 680 -1.94 -33.86 -15.49
N LYS A 681 -2.18 -34.89 -16.31
CA LYS A 681 -3.31 -35.83 -16.12
C LYS A 681 -3.36 -36.52 -14.75
N ARG A 682 -2.21 -36.67 -14.08
CA ARG A 682 -2.13 -37.25 -12.73
C ARG A 682 -2.38 -36.23 -11.61
N THR A 683 -2.25 -34.95 -11.92
CA THR A 683 -2.22 -33.84 -10.95
C THR A 683 -3.47 -32.97 -11.08
N LEU A 684 -4.04 -32.89 -12.28
CA LEU A 684 -5.25 -32.15 -12.60
C LEU A 684 -6.47 -32.94 -12.10
N ILE A 685 -7.13 -32.42 -11.06
CA ILE A 685 -8.31 -33.04 -10.46
C ILE A 685 -9.61 -32.50 -11.06
N GLN A 686 -9.58 -31.30 -11.64
CA GLN A 686 -10.68 -30.72 -12.40
C GLN A 686 -10.13 -30.09 -13.68
N SER A 687 -10.50 -30.69 -14.81
CA SER A 687 -10.13 -30.19 -16.14
C SER A 687 -11.17 -29.24 -16.68
N SER A 688 -10.71 -28.25 -17.44
CA SER A 688 -11.51 -27.24 -18.12
C SER A 688 -10.80 -26.80 -19.40
N GLY A 689 -11.51 -26.10 -20.28
CA GLY A 689 -10.97 -25.62 -21.54
C GLY A 689 -10.60 -26.69 -22.56
N THR A 690 -10.08 -26.23 -23.69
CA THR A 690 -9.65 -27.07 -24.83
C THR A 690 -8.16 -26.88 -25.10
N VAL A 691 -7.45 -27.94 -25.45
CA VAL A 691 -6.02 -27.86 -25.80
C VAL A 691 -5.87 -27.71 -27.31
N GLN A 692 -5.23 -26.63 -27.75
CA GLN A 692 -4.92 -26.31 -29.13
C GLN A 692 -3.44 -25.94 -29.22
N ASP A 693 -2.69 -26.60 -30.11
CA ASP A 693 -1.25 -26.37 -30.32
C ASP A 693 -0.40 -26.37 -29.03
N GLY A 694 -0.77 -27.22 -28.06
CA GLY A 694 -0.09 -27.33 -26.77
C GLY A 694 -0.44 -26.25 -25.75
N ILE A 695 -1.43 -25.41 -26.03
CA ILE A 695 -1.96 -24.37 -25.13
C ILE A 695 -3.39 -24.76 -24.72
N ARG A 696 -3.67 -24.74 -23.42
CA ARG A 696 -5.02 -24.94 -22.88
C ARG A 696 -5.76 -23.61 -22.82
N ILE A 697 -6.80 -23.46 -23.62
CA ILE A 697 -7.66 -22.27 -23.68
C ILE A 697 -8.88 -22.48 -22.77
N CYS A 698 -9.01 -21.63 -21.75
CA CYS A 698 -10.12 -21.65 -20.80
C CYS A 698 -10.96 -20.37 -20.88
N ARG A 699 -12.27 -20.51 -21.10
CA ARG A 699 -13.23 -19.41 -21.29
C ARG A 699 -13.91 -18.99 -19.98
N GLY A 700 -14.45 -17.78 -19.95
CA GLY A 700 -15.03 -17.18 -18.73
C GLY A 700 -16.21 -17.95 -18.09
N ASN A 701 -17.02 -18.63 -18.90
CA ASN A 701 -18.15 -19.43 -18.43
C ASN A 701 -17.76 -20.85 -17.97
N GLU A 702 -16.51 -21.25 -18.16
CA GLU A 702 -16.04 -22.58 -17.84
C GLU A 702 -15.60 -22.69 -16.37
N PRO A 703 -15.71 -23.88 -15.76
CA PRO A 703 -15.21 -24.09 -14.40
C PRO A 703 -13.70 -23.90 -14.34
N ALA A 704 -13.18 -23.56 -13.16
CA ALA A 704 -11.75 -23.36 -12.99
C ALA A 704 -10.94 -24.67 -13.17
N LEU A 705 -9.71 -24.56 -13.69
CA LEU A 705 -8.73 -25.64 -13.66
C LEU A 705 -8.26 -25.86 -12.24
N THR A 706 -8.29 -27.09 -11.74
CA THR A 706 -7.82 -27.39 -10.39
C THR A 706 -6.75 -28.48 -10.40
N TYR A 707 -5.57 -28.15 -9.88
CA TYR A 707 -4.43 -29.04 -9.68
C TYR A 707 -4.30 -29.42 -8.20
N CYS A 708 -3.74 -30.59 -7.92
CA CYS A 708 -3.34 -31.04 -6.59
C CYS A 708 -1.87 -31.47 -6.61
N PHE A 709 -0.98 -30.60 -6.14
CA PHE A 709 0.46 -30.85 -6.12
C PHE A 709 0.91 -31.45 -4.79
N ASP A 710 1.92 -32.31 -4.86
CA ASP A 710 2.63 -32.84 -3.69
C ASP A 710 3.76 -31.88 -3.29
N ILE A 711 3.68 -31.37 -2.05
CA ILE A 711 4.67 -30.49 -1.42
C ILE A 711 5.21 -31.10 -0.12
N LYS A 712 5.05 -32.41 0.06
CA LYS A 712 5.50 -33.13 1.24
C LYS A 712 6.98 -32.89 1.51
N ASP A 713 7.28 -32.62 2.77
CA ASP A 713 8.61 -32.34 3.32
C ASP A 713 9.31 -31.11 2.74
N ALA A 714 8.65 -30.29 1.90
CA ALA A 714 9.22 -29.03 1.44
C ALA A 714 9.25 -28.01 2.59
N VAL A 715 10.30 -27.20 2.66
CA VAL A 715 10.35 -26.04 3.57
C VAL A 715 9.82 -24.76 2.90
N GLY A 716 9.70 -24.77 1.57
CA GLY A 716 9.03 -23.74 0.79
C GLY A 716 8.68 -24.22 -0.62
N ALA A 717 7.78 -23.48 -1.28
CA ALA A 717 7.28 -23.83 -2.60
C ALA A 717 6.85 -22.58 -3.41
N GLY A 718 6.95 -22.69 -4.72
CA GLY A 718 6.51 -21.67 -5.68
C GLY A 718 5.94 -22.32 -6.94
N LEU A 719 5.08 -21.58 -7.63
CA LEU A 719 4.49 -21.99 -8.90
C LEU A 719 4.81 -20.95 -9.96
N ASP A 720 5.25 -21.41 -11.12
CA ASP A 720 5.44 -20.55 -12.29
C ASP A 720 4.51 -21.00 -13.42
N PHE A 721 4.03 -20.04 -14.20
CA PHE A 721 3.09 -20.25 -15.30
C PHE A 721 3.62 -19.58 -16.55
N GLU A 722 3.46 -20.20 -17.72
CA GLU A 722 3.47 -19.50 -19.01
C GLU A 722 2.02 -19.34 -19.47
N ILE A 723 1.51 -18.10 -19.40
CA ILE A 723 0.08 -17.79 -19.53
C ILE A 723 -0.15 -16.47 -20.28
N GLU A 724 -1.24 -16.43 -21.04
CA GLU A 724 -1.82 -15.22 -21.67
C GLU A 724 -3.33 -15.20 -21.51
N GLY A 725 -3.96 -14.04 -21.68
CA GLY A 725 -5.41 -13.93 -21.65
C GLY A 725 -5.96 -12.59 -21.20
N ASP A 726 -7.27 -12.46 -21.38
CA ASP A 726 -8.09 -11.31 -21.03
C ASP A 726 -8.25 -11.10 -19.52
N GLY A 727 -7.94 -12.13 -18.73
CA GLY A 727 -7.86 -12.09 -17.28
C GLY A 727 -7.88 -13.48 -16.64
N PHE A 728 -7.06 -13.67 -15.62
CA PHE A 728 -6.98 -14.92 -14.88
C PHE A 728 -6.61 -14.68 -13.41
N ALA A 729 -7.06 -15.59 -12.55
CA ALA A 729 -6.73 -15.61 -11.15
C ALA A 729 -6.17 -16.97 -10.71
N VAL A 730 -5.17 -16.92 -9.82
CA VAL A 730 -4.57 -18.08 -9.17
C VAL A 730 -4.96 -18.06 -7.69
N ASP A 731 -5.79 -19.01 -7.30
CA ASP A 731 -6.12 -19.26 -5.90
C ASP A 731 -5.43 -20.55 -5.43
N VAL A 732 -4.99 -20.59 -4.18
CA VAL A 732 -4.30 -21.75 -3.60
C VAL A 732 -4.98 -22.19 -2.31
N SER A 733 -4.90 -23.47 -1.98
CA SER A 733 -5.53 -24.02 -0.78
C SER A 733 -4.71 -25.16 -0.18
N PRO A 734 -4.59 -25.26 1.16
CA PRO A 734 -3.93 -26.40 1.81
C PRO A 734 -4.76 -27.69 1.71
N ASN A 735 -6.08 -27.59 1.56
CA ASN A 735 -7.01 -28.72 1.69
C ASN A 735 -8.12 -28.77 0.60
N GLY A 736 -8.18 -27.78 -0.30
CA GLY A 736 -9.20 -27.68 -1.35
C GLY A 736 -10.51 -27.01 -0.91
N GLU A 737 -10.64 -26.64 0.36
CA GLU A 737 -11.86 -26.05 0.94
C GLU A 737 -11.71 -24.54 1.09
N ARG A 738 -10.60 -24.09 1.69
CA ARG A 738 -10.32 -22.66 1.89
C ARG A 738 -9.30 -22.15 0.88
N TRP A 739 -9.69 -21.16 0.10
CA TRP A 739 -8.90 -20.64 -1.02
C TRP A 739 -8.30 -19.26 -0.68
N PHE A 740 -7.03 -19.09 -1.04
CA PHE A 740 -6.25 -17.86 -0.87
C PHE A 740 -5.85 -17.36 -2.25
N ARG A 741 -6.34 -16.19 -2.64
CA ARG A 741 -5.96 -15.56 -3.90
C ARG A 741 -4.51 -15.09 -3.84
N ARG A 742 -3.70 -15.51 -4.82
CA ARG A 742 -2.27 -15.16 -4.92
C ARG A 742 -1.94 -14.31 -6.12
N LEU A 743 -2.76 -14.37 -7.17
CA LEU A 743 -2.61 -13.56 -8.37
C LEU A 743 -4.00 -13.32 -8.98
N ASP A 744 -4.22 -12.11 -9.49
CA ASP A 744 -5.36 -11.73 -10.32
C ASP A 744 -4.83 -10.66 -11.28
N THR A 745 -4.72 -11.00 -12.55
CA THR A 745 -4.06 -10.18 -13.57
C THR A 745 -4.55 -10.57 -14.96
N TRP A 746 -3.96 -10.00 -16.00
CA TRP A 746 -4.22 -10.32 -17.40
C TRP A 746 -2.92 -10.11 -18.20
N THR A 747 -2.80 -10.64 -19.42
CA THR A 747 -1.68 -10.34 -20.31
C THR A 747 -2.05 -10.62 -21.76
N ASP A 748 -1.82 -9.66 -22.65
CA ASP A 748 -2.13 -9.76 -24.08
C ASP A 748 -1.15 -10.65 -24.87
N THR A 749 -0.05 -11.01 -24.23
CA THR A 749 1.02 -11.84 -24.77
C THR A 749 1.40 -12.90 -23.75
N LEU A 750 1.88 -14.05 -24.23
CA LEU A 750 2.41 -15.10 -23.38
C LEU A 750 3.55 -14.59 -22.49
N LYS A 751 3.27 -14.46 -21.18
CA LYS A 751 4.24 -14.02 -20.17
C LYS A 751 4.42 -15.09 -19.10
N ARG A 752 5.59 -15.05 -18.47
CA ARG A 752 5.83 -15.83 -17.25
C ARG A 752 5.16 -15.14 -16.07
N GLN A 753 4.39 -15.89 -15.30
CA GLN A 753 3.84 -15.46 -14.01
C GLN A 753 4.38 -16.37 -12.91
N SER A 754 4.48 -15.85 -11.69
CA SER A 754 4.97 -16.65 -10.56
C SER A 754 4.26 -16.28 -9.27
N VAL A 755 3.98 -17.27 -8.42
CA VAL A 755 3.42 -17.08 -7.09
C VAL A 755 4.25 -17.84 -6.06
N ASP A 756 4.55 -17.18 -4.93
CA ASP A 756 5.07 -17.85 -3.73
C ASP A 756 3.90 -18.45 -2.95
N ILE A 757 4.05 -19.73 -2.62
CA ILE A 757 3.08 -20.51 -1.84
C ILE A 757 3.75 -21.14 -0.61
N SER A 758 4.91 -20.59 -0.19
CA SER A 758 5.70 -21.13 0.92
C SER A 758 4.95 -21.05 2.25
N PHE A 759 4.00 -20.12 2.40
CA PHE A 759 3.15 -20.09 3.58
C PHE A 759 2.32 -21.39 3.76
N LEU A 760 2.19 -22.26 2.74
CA LEU A 760 1.52 -23.57 2.83
C LEU A 760 2.45 -24.72 3.24
N THR A 761 3.76 -24.49 3.33
CA THR A 761 4.76 -25.45 3.81
C THR A 761 5.14 -25.24 5.29
N GLY A 762 4.52 -24.24 5.94
CA GLY A 762 4.81 -23.80 7.30
C GLY A 762 5.88 -22.72 7.40
N ASN A 763 6.33 -22.16 6.27
CA ASN A 763 7.27 -21.04 6.25
C ASN A 763 6.61 -19.78 6.85
N THR A 764 7.32 -19.10 7.75
CA THR A 764 6.81 -17.94 8.52
C THR A 764 7.18 -16.58 7.94
N ASP A 765 7.86 -16.53 6.79
CA ASP A 765 8.19 -15.27 6.13
C ASP A 765 6.93 -14.53 5.65
N GLU A 766 5.78 -15.21 5.60
CA GLU A 766 4.49 -14.63 5.32
C GLU A 766 3.43 -15.28 6.20
N LEU A 767 2.64 -14.46 6.87
CA LEU A 767 1.42 -14.93 7.51
C LEU A 767 0.22 -14.51 6.67
N VAL A 768 -0.65 -15.49 6.37
CA VAL A 768 -1.90 -15.19 5.70
C VAL A 768 -3.00 -14.97 6.72
N LYS A 769 -3.90 -14.04 6.39
CA LYS A 769 -5.15 -13.85 7.13
C LYS A 769 -5.99 -15.13 6.96
N ARG A 770 -6.09 -15.91 8.04
CA ARG A 770 -6.93 -17.09 8.10
C ARG A 770 -8.35 -16.66 8.44
N GLU A 771 -8.64 -16.35 9.69
CA GLU A 771 -10.01 -15.97 10.11
C GLU A 771 -10.14 -14.48 10.40
N VAL A 772 -11.34 -13.93 10.15
CA VAL A 772 -11.78 -12.62 10.66
C VAL A 772 -13.09 -12.82 11.37
N ILE A 773 -13.12 -12.56 12.67
CA ILE A 773 -14.31 -12.67 13.50
C ILE A 773 -14.75 -11.25 13.84
N VAL A 774 -15.93 -10.86 13.37
CA VAL A 774 -16.55 -9.56 13.62
C VAL A 774 -17.88 -9.79 14.35
N PRO A 775 -18.12 -9.16 15.51
CA PRO A 775 -19.38 -9.28 16.23
C PRO A 775 -20.60 -9.01 15.35
N GLY A 776 -21.62 -9.85 15.49
CA GLY A 776 -22.83 -9.83 14.65
C GLY A 776 -22.81 -10.91 13.57
N ASN A 777 -21.61 -11.32 13.11
CA ASN A 777 -21.38 -12.44 12.19
C ASN A 777 -20.46 -13.51 12.82
N ASP A 778 -20.45 -13.61 14.15
CA ASP A 778 -19.50 -14.38 14.95
C ASP A 778 -20.10 -15.62 15.64
N SER A 779 -21.37 -15.90 15.38
CA SER A 779 -22.13 -16.97 16.06
C SER A 779 -21.53 -18.37 15.90
N SER A 780 -20.85 -18.65 14.79
CA SER A 780 -20.16 -19.92 14.55
C SER A 780 -18.92 -20.12 15.42
N PHE A 781 -18.37 -19.04 15.98
CA PHE A 781 -17.18 -19.06 16.83
C PHE A 781 -17.51 -18.86 18.31
N LEU A 782 -18.61 -18.16 18.62
CA LEU A 782 -19.01 -17.83 19.99
C LEU A 782 -19.54 -19.09 20.71
N VAL A 783 -18.83 -19.52 21.76
CA VAL A 783 -19.24 -20.69 22.57
C VAL A 783 -19.96 -20.29 23.85
N ASP A 784 -19.63 -19.13 24.40
CA ASP A 784 -20.34 -18.55 25.54
C ASP A 784 -20.47 -17.04 25.33
N ALA A 785 -21.71 -16.56 25.28
CA ALA A 785 -21.98 -15.13 25.13
C ALA A 785 -21.81 -14.37 26.46
N GLY A 786 -21.86 -15.04 27.62
CA GLY A 786 -21.68 -14.39 28.93
C GLY A 786 -22.62 -13.20 29.19
N GLY A 787 -23.80 -13.14 28.55
CA GLY A 787 -24.69 -11.98 28.63
C GLY A 787 -24.25 -10.77 27.79
N SER A 788 -23.16 -10.87 27.03
CA SER A 788 -22.70 -9.83 26.10
C SER A 788 -23.75 -9.50 25.03
N VAL A 789 -23.73 -8.24 24.59
CA VAL A 789 -24.64 -7.73 23.56
C VAL A 789 -23.84 -7.23 22.37
N VAL A 790 -24.36 -7.46 21.16
CA VAL A 790 -23.82 -6.85 19.94
C VAL A 790 -24.55 -5.52 19.74
N THR A 791 -23.78 -4.44 19.64
CA THR A 791 -24.27 -3.10 19.36
C THR A 791 -24.52 -2.91 17.86
N ALA A 792 -25.26 -1.85 17.50
CA ALA A 792 -25.49 -1.48 16.10
C ALA A 792 -24.17 -1.25 15.32
N ASP A 793 -23.11 -0.84 16.00
CA ASP A 793 -21.77 -0.60 15.43
C ASP A 793 -20.91 -1.88 15.31
N SER A 794 -21.53 -3.07 15.34
CA SER A 794 -20.86 -4.38 15.28
C SER A 794 -19.77 -4.58 16.34
N ARG A 795 -20.03 -4.14 17.57
CA ARG A 795 -19.18 -4.38 18.75
C ARG A 795 -19.86 -5.31 19.73
N ARG A 796 -19.12 -6.27 20.28
CA ARG A 796 -19.59 -7.10 21.39
C ARG A 796 -19.14 -6.49 22.70
N VAL A 797 -20.10 -5.99 23.48
CA VAL A 797 -19.87 -5.33 24.77
C VAL A 797 -20.05 -6.34 25.90
N VAL A 798 -19.09 -6.38 26.82
CA VAL A 798 -19.16 -7.17 28.05
C VAL A 798 -20.26 -6.59 28.94
N ASN A 799 -21.16 -7.42 29.47
CA ASN A 799 -22.26 -6.95 30.33
C ASN A 799 -22.33 -7.78 31.62
N GLY A 800 -22.46 -7.11 32.77
CA GLY A 800 -22.70 -7.75 34.06
C GLY A 800 -21.50 -8.50 34.65
N GLY A 801 -20.27 -8.07 34.40
CA GLY A 801 -19.05 -8.67 34.96
C GLY A 801 -18.71 -10.07 34.44
N HIS A 802 -19.47 -10.59 33.47
CA HIS A 802 -19.25 -11.87 32.83
C HIS A 802 -18.64 -11.67 31.43
N GLY A 803 -17.48 -12.27 31.18
CA GLY A 803 -16.84 -12.25 29.86
C GLY A 803 -17.51 -13.19 28.85
N PHE A 804 -17.16 -13.04 27.57
CA PHE A 804 -17.58 -13.94 26.50
C PHE A 804 -16.40 -14.73 25.92
N VAL A 805 -16.69 -15.89 25.33
CA VAL A 805 -15.69 -16.86 24.86
C VAL A 805 -15.93 -17.24 23.40
N TYR A 806 -14.88 -17.12 22.59
CA TYR A 806 -14.80 -17.72 21.26
C TYR A 806 -14.01 -19.02 21.27
N LYS A 807 -14.31 -19.88 20.30
CA LYS A 807 -13.55 -21.09 19.97
C LYS A 807 -13.14 -21.03 18.51
N ILE A 808 -11.85 -21.12 18.26
CA ILE A 808 -11.24 -21.03 16.93
C ILE A 808 -10.51 -22.36 16.65
N ASP A 809 -10.89 -23.04 15.57
CA ASP A 809 -10.20 -24.24 15.10
C ASP A 809 -8.89 -23.84 14.43
N LEU A 810 -7.76 -24.43 14.81
CA LEU A 810 -6.40 -24.20 14.32
C LEU A 810 -5.83 -25.35 13.48
N GLN A 811 -6.67 -26.26 12.97
CA GLN A 811 -6.26 -27.31 12.04
C GLN A 811 -5.49 -26.74 10.84
N HIS A 812 -4.41 -27.46 10.47
CA HIS A 812 -3.46 -27.11 9.42
C HIS A 812 -2.68 -25.81 9.63
N THR A 813 -2.85 -25.11 10.75
CA THR A 813 -2.06 -23.91 11.05
C THR A 813 -0.73 -24.23 11.72
N THR A 814 0.24 -23.36 11.45
CA THR A 814 1.54 -23.30 12.10
C THR A 814 1.86 -21.84 12.36
N ASN A 815 2.39 -21.52 13.53
CA ASN A 815 2.69 -20.15 13.93
C ASN A 815 1.46 -19.22 13.85
N PRO A 816 0.39 -19.51 14.61
CA PRO A 816 -0.78 -18.65 14.62
C PRO A 816 -0.51 -17.41 15.48
N TYR A 817 -1.04 -16.28 15.02
CA TYR A 817 -1.04 -14.99 15.70
C TYR A 817 -2.44 -14.41 15.68
N LEU A 818 -2.84 -13.84 16.80
CA LEU A 818 -4.14 -13.24 16.97
C LEU A 818 -4.00 -11.73 17.02
N GLU A 819 -4.49 -11.04 15.99
CA GLU A 819 -4.78 -9.62 16.08
C GLU A 819 -6.09 -9.44 16.85
N VAL A 820 -6.05 -8.64 17.91
CA VAL A 820 -7.22 -8.28 18.70
C VAL A 820 -7.48 -6.79 18.58
N PHE A 821 -8.74 -6.43 18.30
CA PHE A 821 -9.21 -5.06 18.28
C PHE A 821 -10.21 -4.88 19.43
N LEU A 822 -9.70 -4.41 20.57
CA LEU A 822 -10.41 -4.34 21.85
C LEU A 822 -10.52 -2.89 22.31
N GLY A 823 -11.50 -2.57 23.15
CA GLY A 823 -11.63 -1.24 23.77
C GLY A 823 -12.04 -1.30 25.23
N ASN A 824 -11.74 -0.22 25.95
CA ASN A 824 -11.98 0.02 27.39
C ASN A 824 -11.49 -1.11 28.33
N ALA A 825 -10.48 -0.85 29.17
CA ALA A 825 -10.02 -1.67 30.29
C ALA A 825 -10.23 -3.20 30.16
N CYS A 826 -9.95 -3.79 29.00
CA CYS A 826 -10.29 -5.17 28.69
C CYS A 826 -9.22 -6.14 29.22
N SER A 827 -9.64 -7.29 29.75
CA SER A 827 -8.75 -8.44 29.99
C SER A 827 -8.97 -9.48 28.91
N LEU A 828 -7.88 -9.97 28.32
CA LEU A 828 -7.85 -11.00 27.30
C LEU A 828 -7.22 -12.26 27.91
N GLU A 829 -7.94 -13.38 27.86
CA GLU A 829 -7.44 -14.67 28.31
C GLU A 829 -7.48 -15.68 27.15
N LEU A 830 -6.45 -16.51 27.06
CA LEU A 830 -6.33 -17.58 26.07
C LEU A 830 -6.28 -18.95 26.75
N SER A 831 -6.84 -19.96 26.08
CA SER A 831 -6.86 -21.35 26.57
C SER A 831 -6.86 -22.33 25.41
N GLU A 832 -6.23 -23.48 25.54
CA GLU A 832 -6.31 -24.59 24.57
C GLU A 832 -7.53 -25.51 24.79
N ASP A 833 -8.04 -25.58 26.02
CA ASP A 833 -9.07 -26.54 26.45
C ASP A 833 -10.36 -25.89 26.97
N GLY A 834 -10.36 -24.55 27.08
CA GLY A 834 -11.46 -23.74 27.62
C GLY A 834 -11.61 -23.84 29.14
N LYS A 835 -10.64 -24.45 29.84
CA LYS A 835 -10.67 -24.67 31.30
C LYS A 835 -9.51 -23.97 31.99
N ILE A 836 -8.29 -24.09 31.45
CA ILE A 836 -7.10 -23.43 31.98
C ILE A 836 -6.88 -22.16 31.18
N TRP A 837 -7.04 -21.01 31.84
CA TRP A 837 -6.98 -19.69 31.22
C TRP A 837 -5.67 -18.99 31.57
N HIS A 838 -5.06 -18.38 30.56
CA HIS A 838 -3.84 -17.60 30.68
C HIS A 838 -4.13 -16.15 30.28
N GLU A 839 -3.93 -15.21 31.19
CA GLU A 839 -4.06 -13.79 30.90
C GLU A 839 -2.95 -13.34 29.94
N VAL A 840 -3.33 -12.62 28.89
CA VAL A 840 -2.41 -12.01 27.94
C VAL A 840 -2.06 -10.62 28.46
N SER A 841 -0.77 -10.36 28.65
CA SER A 841 -0.30 -9.01 28.98
C SER A 841 -0.47 -8.10 27.77
N LEU A 842 -1.50 -7.26 27.80
CA LEU A 842 -1.61 -6.10 26.91
C LEU A 842 -0.77 -4.97 27.55
N SER A 843 0.14 -4.34 26.79
CA SER A 843 1.05 -3.28 27.28
C SER A 843 0.32 -2.18 28.10
N PRO A 844 1.00 -1.52 29.06
CA PRO A 844 0.34 -0.79 30.13
C PRO A 844 -0.56 0.35 29.65
N LYS A 845 -1.71 0.41 30.32
CA LYS A 845 -2.87 1.28 30.14
C LYS A 845 -2.48 2.76 30.18
N GLN A 846 -2.78 3.51 29.12
CA GLN A 846 -3.04 4.93 29.26
C GLN A 846 -4.51 5.12 29.62
N GLU A 847 -4.76 5.69 30.81
CA GLU A 847 -6.06 6.17 31.25
C GLU A 847 -6.58 7.20 30.24
N SER A 848 -7.45 6.76 29.34
CA SER A 848 -8.19 7.63 28.43
C SER A 848 -9.67 7.36 28.67
N GLY A 849 -10.46 8.44 28.70
CA GLY A 849 -11.90 8.37 28.91
C GLY A 849 -12.63 7.51 27.87
N ASP A 850 -13.93 7.32 28.09
CA ASP A 850 -14.83 6.47 27.31
C ASP A 850 -14.47 6.35 25.81
N GLY A 851 -14.11 5.14 25.36
CA GLY A 851 -14.05 4.78 23.94
C GLY A 851 -12.66 4.49 23.35
N SER A 852 -11.59 4.45 24.14
CA SER A 852 -10.26 4.07 23.62
C SER A 852 -10.24 2.62 23.14
N THR A 853 -9.72 2.41 21.93
CA THR A 853 -9.52 1.08 21.35
C THR A 853 -8.10 0.85 20.91
N TRP A 854 -7.67 -0.40 21.01
CA TRP A 854 -6.30 -0.84 20.86
C TRP A 854 -6.23 -2.02 19.90
N ILE A 855 -5.18 -2.05 19.09
CA ILE A 855 -4.87 -3.16 18.20
C ILE A 855 -3.59 -3.82 18.70
N HIS A 856 -3.69 -5.07 19.12
CA HIS A 856 -2.54 -5.85 19.58
C HIS A 856 -2.38 -7.11 18.75
N MET A 857 -1.12 -7.50 18.54
CA MET A 857 -0.78 -8.82 18.01
C MET A 857 -0.32 -9.71 19.15
N VAL A 858 -0.91 -10.91 19.22
CA VAL A 858 -0.61 -11.89 20.26
C VAL A 858 -0.06 -13.15 19.59
N ASP A 859 1.13 -13.58 20.00
CA ASP A 859 1.66 -14.90 19.63
C ASP A 859 0.92 -15.99 20.41
N VAL A 860 0.04 -16.72 19.71
CA VAL A 860 -0.79 -17.72 20.40
C VAL A 860 -0.07 -19.04 20.64
N ARG A 861 1.15 -19.25 20.11
CA ARG A 861 1.88 -20.52 20.23
C ARG A 861 2.14 -20.90 21.68
N HIS A 862 2.40 -19.92 22.54
CA HIS A 862 2.69 -20.12 23.95
C HIS A 862 1.49 -20.66 24.76
N TYR A 863 0.29 -20.62 24.19
CA TYR A 863 -0.96 -20.97 24.86
C TYR A 863 -1.60 -22.25 24.34
N LEU A 864 -0.96 -22.93 23.38
CA LEU A 864 -1.58 -24.01 22.63
C LEU A 864 -1.08 -25.42 22.94
N ASP A 865 -0.01 -25.63 23.73
CA ASP A 865 0.63 -26.96 24.02
C ASP A 865 0.51 -28.06 22.93
N GLY A 866 0.58 -27.68 21.64
CA GLY A 866 0.39 -28.56 20.48
C GLY A 866 -1.07 -28.84 20.06
N GLY A 867 -2.04 -28.41 20.84
CA GLY A 867 -3.48 -28.36 20.57
C GLY A 867 -3.86 -27.66 19.27
N LYS A 868 -5.08 -27.97 18.80
CA LYS A 868 -5.66 -27.49 17.54
C LYS A 868 -6.89 -26.62 17.74
N ILE A 869 -7.16 -26.20 18.96
CA ILE A 869 -8.30 -25.36 19.31
C ILE A 869 -7.77 -24.23 20.18
N LEU A 870 -8.13 -22.99 19.84
CA LEU A 870 -7.87 -21.82 20.65
C LEU A 870 -9.20 -21.30 21.18
N PHE A 871 -9.31 -21.21 22.50
CA PHE A 871 -10.35 -20.46 23.15
C PHE A 871 -9.85 -19.06 23.48
N VAL A 872 -10.66 -18.05 23.14
CA VAL A 872 -10.36 -16.64 23.37
C VAL A 872 -11.46 -16.06 24.25
N LYS A 873 -11.11 -15.65 25.46
CA LYS A 873 -12.04 -15.04 26.41
C LYS A 873 -11.73 -13.57 26.56
N VAL A 874 -12.78 -12.77 26.46
CA VAL A 874 -12.74 -11.31 26.59
C VAL A 874 -13.64 -10.93 27.75
N GLN A 875 -13.11 -10.21 28.72
CA GLN A 875 -13.83 -9.84 29.95
C GLN A 875 -13.46 -8.43 30.40
N GLU A 876 -14.25 -7.87 31.32
CA GLU A 876 -13.89 -6.62 31.99
C GLU A 876 -12.59 -6.82 32.79
N GLY A 877 -11.66 -5.89 32.62
CA GLY A 877 -10.47 -5.81 33.44
C GLY A 877 -10.82 -5.36 34.85
N LYS A 878 -9.93 -5.69 35.79
CA LYS A 878 -10.12 -5.47 37.24
C LYS A 878 -10.42 -4.02 37.64
N GLU A 879 -10.06 -3.05 36.80
CA GLU A 879 -10.22 -1.61 37.03
C GLU A 879 -11.58 -1.06 36.56
N ALA A 880 -12.35 -1.78 35.74
CA ALA A 880 -13.66 -1.32 35.27
C ALA A 880 -14.72 -1.22 36.40
N ASN A 881 -14.47 -1.86 37.55
CA ASN A 881 -15.37 -1.91 38.69
C ASN A 881 -15.52 -0.59 39.47
N THR A 882 -14.89 0.51 39.04
CA THR A 882 -15.07 1.83 39.67
C THR A 882 -16.35 2.54 39.24
N GLY A 883 -17.05 2.05 38.21
CA GLY A 883 -18.30 2.63 37.69
C GLY A 883 -18.11 3.91 36.86
N GLU A 884 -16.87 4.35 36.65
CA GLU A 884 -16.51 5.54 35.87
C GLU A 884 -15.98 5.22 34.46
N VAL A 885 -15.83 3.93 34.10
CA VAL A 885 -15.24 3.49 32.83
C VAL A 885 -16.29 2.80 31.98
N ALA A 886 -16.44 3.19 30.70
CA ALA A 886 -17.29 2.47 29.76
C ALA A 886 -16.96 0.97 29.68
N SER A 887 -17.99 0.14 29.47
CA SER A 887 -17.84 -1.32 29.41
C SER A 887 -16.82 -1.77 28.35
N ALA A 888 -16.04 -2.79 28.69
CA ALA A 888 -15.10 -3.44 27.77
C ALA A 888 -15.80 -3.98 26.53
N PHE A 889 -15.15 -3.91 25.38
CA PHE A 889 -15.71 -4.46 24.14
C PHE A 889 -14.68 -5.05 23.19
N LEU A 890 -15.16 -5.94 22.33
CA LEU A 890 -14.44 -6.47 21.18
C LEU A 890 -15.07 -5.92 19.90
N LYS A 891 -14.22 -5.49 18.96
CA LYS A 891 -14.62 -5.10 17.60
C LYS A 891 -14.20 -6.11 16.54
N ARG A 892 -13.02 -6.74 16.69
CA ARG A 892 -12.52 -7.72 15.71
C ARG A 892 -11.48 -8.64 16.32
N LEU A 893 -11.54 -9.92 15.95
CA LEU A 893 -10.39 -10.84 16.04
C LEU A 893 -9.94 -11.17 14.63
N THR A 894 -8.63 -11.18 14.37
CA THR A 894 -8.10 -11.67 13.10
C THR A 894 -6.97 -12.65 13.35
N LEU A 895 -7.14 -13.89 12.88
CA LEU A 895 -6.12 -14.92 13.00
C LEU A 895 -5.22 -14.87 11.76
N TYR A 896 -3.94 -14.59 11.98
CA TYR A 896 -2.87 -14.71 11.00
C TYR A 896 -2.11 -16.01 11.24
N ALA A 897 -1.75 -16.75 10.18
CA ALA A 897 -0.96 -17.96 10.35
C ALA A 897 -0.20 -18.34 9.07
N ALA A 898 0.88 -19.10 9.24
CA ALA A 898 1.33 -20.00 8.19
C ALA A 898 0.50 -21.29 8.26
N MET A 899 0.48 -22.06 7.19
CA MET A 899 -0.18 -23.35 7.13
C MET A 899 0.80 -24.43 6.74
N LYS A 900 0.57 -25.65 7.19
CA LYS A 900 1.39 -26.80 6.84
C LYS A 900 0.52 -27.91 6.28
N SER A 901 0.75 -28.24 5.02
CA SER A 901 0.09 -29.35 4.32
C SER A 901 1.11 -30.17 3.55
N GLU A 902 0.80 -31.45 3.33
CA GLU A 902 1.56 -32.31 2.41
C GLU A 902 1.18 -32.04 0.95
N LYS A 903 0.02 -31.43 0.72
CA LYS A 903 -0.52 -31.13 -0.61
C LYS A 903 -0.94 -29.68 -0.72
N VAL A 904 -0.86 -29.15 -1.93
CA VAL A 904 -1.45 -27.85 -2.28
C VAL A 904 -2.41 -28.02 -3.44
N PHE A 905 -3.59 -27.46 -3.27
CA PHE A 905 -4.57 -27.33 -4.34
C PHE A 905 -4.42 -25.97 -4.98
N VAL A 906 -4.45 -25.92 -6.31
CA VAL A 906 -4.26 -24.68 -7.08
C VAL A 906 -5.39 -24.58 -8.08
N ARG A 907 -6.11 -23.46 -8.03
CA ARG A 907 -7.20 -23.14 -8.93
C ARG A 907 -6.74 -22.02 -9.87
N LEU A 908 -6.79 -22.28 -11.17
CA LEU A 908 -6.62 -21.28 -12.20
C LEU A 908 -7.98 -21.02 -12.85
N SER A 909 -8.46 -19.79 -12.74
CA SER A 909 -9.78 -19.38 -13.23
C SER A 909 -9.68 -18.18 -14.15
N ASN A 910 -10.60 -18.10 -15.11
CA ASN A 910 -10.82 -16.86 -15.84
C ASN A 910 -11.64 -15.93 -14.93
N VAL A 911 -11.21 -14.69 -14.82
CA VAL A 911 -11.86 -13.70 -13.94
C VAL A 911 -13.09 -13.06 -14.59
N SER A 912 -13.19 -13.14 -15.92
CA SER A 912 -14.37 -12.72 -16.66
C SER A 912 -15.41 -13.84 -16.66
N THR A 913 -16.69 -13.46 -16.64
CA THR A 913 -17.80 -14.40 -16.87
C THR A 913 -18.23 -14.48 -18.34
N SER A 914 -17.59 -13.71 -19.24
CA SER A 914 -17.92 -13.70 -20.66
C SER A 914 -17.37 -14.94 -21.39
N GLU A 915 -18.15 -15.51 -22.31
CA GLU A 915 -17.69 -16.63 -23.16
C GLU A 915 -16.62 -16.20 -24.17
N SER A 916 -16.60 -14.91 -24.53
CA SER A 916 -15.61 -14.33 -25.44
C SER A 916 -14.22 -14.31 -24.83
N ASP A 917 -14.15 -14.11 -23.52
CA ASP A 917 -12.90 -13.85 -22.81
C ASP A 917 -12.27 -15.18 -22.46
N ALA A 918 -10.96 -15.28 -22.66
CA ALA A 918 -10.22 -16.51 -22.41
C ALA A 918 -8.84 -16.24 -21.82
N PHE A 919 -8.28 -17.26 -21.18
CA PHE A 919 -6.84 -17.36 -20.96
C PHE A 919 -6.28 -18.62 -21.61
N GLY A 920 -5.05 -18.53 -22.12
CA GLY A 920 -4.27 -19.62 -22.66
C GLY A 920 -3.14 -20.00 -21.70
N LEU A 921 -3.16 -21.22 -21.19
CA LEU A 921 -2.11 -21.79 -20.34
C LEU A 921 -1.24 -22.74 -21.16
N LYS A 922 0.06 -22.42 -21.26
CA LYS A 922 1.04 -23.26 -21.97
C LYS A 922 1.82 -24.18 -21.05
N GLN A 923 2.09 -23.76 -19.82
CA GLN A 923 2.91 -24.53 -18.89
C GLN A 923 2.65 -24.14 -17.44
N VAL A 924 2.70 -25.12 -16.53
CA VAL A 924 2.83 -24.93 -15.08
C VAL A 924 4.13 -25.56 -14.60
N VAL A 925 4.85 -24.90 -13.71
CA VAL A 925 6.08 -25.38 -13.09
C VAL A 925 5.94 -25.30 -11.57
N LEU A 926 6.03 -26.44 -10.89
CA LEU A 926 6.14 -26.49 -9.43
C LEU A 926 7.61 -26.49 -9.03
N ARG A 927 7.98 -25.53 -8.20
CA ARG A 927 9.27 -25.46 -7.50
C ARG A 927 9.07 -25.78 -6.03
N THR A 928 9.82 -26.72 -5.50
CA THR A 928 9.89 -27.00 -4.06
C THR A 928 11.33 -27.00 -3.60
N TRP A 929 11.58 -26.63 -2.35
CA TRP A 929 12.93 -26.66 -1.79
C TRP A 929 12.94 -27.22 -0.37
N LYS A 930 14.07 -27.82 -0.01
CA LYS A 930 14.37 -28.40 1.30
C LYS A 930 15.65 -27.77 1.83
#